data_AF-A0A2R3P7D8-F1
#
_entry.id   AF-A0A2R3P7D8-F1
#
_cell.length_a   1.000
_cell.length_b   1.000
_cell.length_c   1.000
_cell.angle_alpha   90.00
_cell.angle_beta   90.00
_cell.angle_gamma   90.00
#
_symmetry.space_group_name_H-M   'P 1'
#
loop_
_entity.id
_entity.type
_entity.pdbx_description
1 polymer ?
#
loop_
_entity_poly.entity_id
_entity_poly.type
_entity_poly.pdbx_seq_one_letter_code
_entity_poly.pdbx_strand_id
1 'polypeptide(L)'
;MRKLISLLAAITLTASASASVIACGQIQPKTKDPVVYNSQDINILLKQVAKAYYLNSNESTNYDFNYVYENMIKNKWIKQLDATAETSNTNGINNNSRFTDIQSTYFGNELISSKLNDKSDIQIISGTAPKDPNMIMNISNIYPTLISFMSNGQIIELILFLVDLGITLMPQIISDQGLLDYAAALLPDANIKKLADALSPSTAKYQNYTMEEVLNSSIVDFSNALNVFAGKEARYKNSTAKEANEWRAAALNGSVLAMQDLSKQSNVNLNIVDNWDSLCSIVNFARVLVIYLNNFATQRLEIIEKSESNIETLSWSNLQSIRSAKYSEVKNELDIKNLIRYLDKTFNDESGKEIQNLLQFLFRGHNKYKPAANGLIPDIDGFMYNFTNTVYDDAGLSGVFKALLNGTSTPDKPIGSMLVGGLGLVSSNNNIVGKLSEVILKPLITTALKAAAALGTINEKTANLLIDLINKGVLLKPWDVTWDKFLKPFTNKELNENGKVNILGFPVSGDYTIKTLLTRLTDLTTEDDQPLKIDFNNVSNLVNQLQGVVKVAQENPKDLLTKLGYIRSSIGDDKEFIKSGSFFDYLGKILNDTKGSNGLFTALNNKTKEFKDMQETLKQKMQKQFDSIEVSNEKQIDDNNFEYVINDKTTVATITITIKVVKNKYSISAMSIKN
;
A
#
# COMPACT_ATOMS: atom_id res chain seq x y z
N MET A 1 6.53 6.46 -8.14
CA MET A 1 6.29 5.51 -7.03
C MET A 1 4.91 5.65 -6.39
N ARG A 2 4.53 6.77 -5.75
CA ARG A 2 3.19 6.92 -5.14
C ARG A 2 2.04 6.62 -6.11
N LYS A 3 2.05 7.16 -7.34
CA LYS A 3 1.03 6.87 -8.37
C LYS A 3 1.00 5.42 -8.86
N LEU A 4 2.15 4.73 -8.88
CA LEU A 4 2.27 3.33 -9.31
C LEU A 4 1.83 2.37 -8.18
N ILE A 5 2.24 2.67 -6.95
CA ILE A 5 1.72 2.03 -5.74
C ILE A 5 0.22 2.31 -5.64
N SER A 6 -0.27 3.51 -5.97
CA SER A 6 -1.70 3.80 -6.07
C SER A 6 -2.37 3.10 -7.24
N LEU A 7 -1.70 2.79 -8.36
CA LEU A 7 -2.27 2.01 -9.46
C LEU A 7 -2.39 0.53 -9.07
N LEU A 8 -1.31 -0.05 -8.52
CA LEU A 8 -1.25 -1.42 -8.02
C LEU A 8 -2.17 -1.61 -6.79
N ALA A 9 -2.17 -0.64 -5.87
CA ALA A 9 -3.06 -0.59 -4.70
C ALA A 9 -4.50 -0.26 -5.08
N ALA A 10 -4.77 0.57 -6.09
CA ALA A 10 -6.14 0.79 -6.59
C ALA A 10 -6.69 -0.48 -7.21
N ILE A 11 -5.87 -1.24 -7.97
CA ILE A 11 -6.25 -2.55 -8.54
C ILE A 11 -6.48 -3.59 -7.43
N THR A 12 -5.69 -3.56 -6.33
CA THR A 12 -5.96 -4.41 -5.15
C THR A 12 -7.14 -3.92 -4.30
N LEU A 13 -7.40 -2.61 -4.24
CA LEU A 13 -8.52 -1.99 -3.50
C LEU A 13 -9.85 -2.09 -4.26
N THR A 14 -9.85 -2.24 -5.58
CA THR A 14 -11.07 -2.52 -6.36
C THR A 14 -11.63 -3.92 -6.12
N ALA A 15 -10.87 -4.84 -5.53
CA ALA A 15 -11.41 -6.08 -5.00
C ALA A 15 -12.09 -5.91 -3.61
N SER A 16 -11.99 -4.72 -2.99
CA SER A 16 -12.57 -4.41 -1.67
C SER A 16 -13.55 -3.23 -1.67
N ALA A 17 -14.01 -2.76 -2.82
CA ALA A 17 -14.97 -1.66 -2.91
C ALA A 17 -16.43 -2.16 -2.76
N SER A 18 -16.77 -2.70 -1.60
CA SER A 18 -18.17 -2.91 -1.16
C SER A 18 -18.55 -1.99 0.02
N ALA A 19 -17.91 -0.83 0.12
CA ALA A 19 -18.29 0.20 1.08
C ALA A 19 -18.49 1.55 0.38
N SER A 20 -19.73 2.05 0.48
CA SER A 20 -20.16 3.44 0.27
C SER A 20 -20.71 3.81 -1.13
N VAL A 21 -21.87 3.24 -1.50
CA VAL A 21 -22.86 3.99 -2.27
C VAL A 21 -24.18 3.94 -1.51
N ILE A 22 -24.24 4.72 -0.43
CA ILE A 22 -25.51 5.15 0.17
C ILE A 22 -25.51 6.68 0.13
N ALA A 23 -26.62 7.21 -0.38
CA ALA A 23 -27.02 8.62 -0.45
C ALA A 23 -26.59 9.40 -1.71
N CYS A 24 -27.52 9.46 -2.68
CA CYS A 24 -27.78 10.67 -3.47
C CYS A 24 -29.28 10.70 -3.88
N GLY A 25 -30.17 10.68 -2.87
CA GLY A 25 -31.48 11.29 -3.05
C GLY A 25 -31.30 12.80 -2.93
N GLN A 26 -31.27 13.51 -4.05
CA GLN A 26 -31.28 14.98 -4.02
C GLN A 26 -32.63 15.45 -3.48
N ILE A 27 -32.68 15.76 -2.19
CA ILE A 27 -33.73 16.62 -1.63
C ILE A 27 -33.43 18.03 -2.14
N GLN A 28 -34.26 18.53 -3.06
CA GLN A 28 -34.15 19.91 -3.51
C GLN A 28 -34.31 20.86 -2.31
N PRO A 29 -33.40 21.82 -2.11
CA PRO A 29 -33.54 22.81 -1.06
C PRO A 29 -34.74 23.70 -1.38
N LYS A 30 -35.66 23.82 -0.42
CA LYS A 30 -36.68 24.88 -0.43
C LYS A 30 -35.97 26.22 -0.62
N THR A 31 -36.43 27.00 -1.59
CA THR A 31 -36.11 28.42 -1.75
C THR A 31 -36.36 29.13 -0.41
N LYS A 32 -35.27 29.52 0.26
CA LYS A 32 -35.31 30.33 1.48
C LYS A 32 -35.33 31.80 1.09
N ASP A 33 -36.16 32.56 1.79
CA ASP A 33 -36.15 34.02 1.79
C ASP A 33 -34.73 34.58 1.99
N PRO A 34 -34.43 35.79 1.48
CA PRO A 34 -33.12 36.40 1.65
C PRO A 34 -32.73 36.49 3.13
N VAL A 35 -31.60 35.87 3.48
CA VAL A 35 -31.06 35.84 4.84
C VAL A 35 -30.76 37.26 5.28
N VAL A 36 -31.34 37.69 6.39
CA VAL A 36 -31.08 39.00 7.00
C VAL A 36 -29.79 38.91 7.80
N TYR A 37 -28.81 39.81 7.57
CA TYR A 37 -27.60 39.83 8.37
C TYR A 37 -27.92 40.01 9.85
N ASN A 38 -27.27 39.21 10.70
CA ASN A 38 -27.37 39.36 12.14
C ASN A 38 -26.00 39.10 12.80
N SER A 39 -25.38 40.17 13.33
CA SER A 39 -24.05 40.08 13.91
C SER A 39 -24.00 39.29 15.21
N GLN A 40 -25.11 39.21 15.95
CA GLN A 40 -25.21 38.44 17.19
C GLN A 40 -25.05 36.93 16.94
N ASP A 41 -25.78 36.39 15.95
CA ASP A 41 -25.65 34.96 15.58
C ASP A 41 -24.27 34.64 14.99
N ILE A 42 -23.73 35.54 14.16
CA ILE A 42 -22.39 35.38 13.58
C ILE A 42 -21.32 35.37 14.68
N ASN A 43 -21.42 36.27 15.66
CA ASN A 43 -20.50 36.37 16.78
C ASN A 43 -20.48 35.08 17.63
N ILE A 44 -21.64 34.45 17.86
CA ILE A 44 -21.74 33.16 18.59
C ILE A 44 -20.86 32.08 17.93
N LEU A 45 -20.92 31.96 16.60
CA LEU A 45 -20.11 31.00 15.85
C LEU A 45 -18.63 31.38 15.85
N LEU A 46 -18.32 32.65 15.55
CA LEU A 46 -16.95 33.15 15.45
C LEU A 46 -16.20 33.07 16.80
N LYS A 47 -16.90 33.18 17.93
CA LYS A 47 -16.35 32.93 19.27
C LYS A 47 -15.79 31.52 19.42
N GLN A 48 -16.51 30.50 18.95
CA GLN A 48 -16.03 29.12 19.00
C GLN A 48 -14.91 28.87 17.98
N VAL A 49 -15.00 29.51 16.81
CA VAL A 49 -13.92 29.50 15.81
C VAL A 49 -12.63 30.09 16.39
N ALA A 50 -12.70 31.16 17.19
CA ALA A 50 -11.55 31.74 17.86
C ALA A 50 -10.90 30.74 18.84
N LYS A 51 -11.68 29.98 19.61
CA LYS A 51 -11.14 28.91 20.48
C LYS A 51 -10.42 27.83 19.67
N ALA A 52 -10.99 27.40 18.55
CA ALA A 52 -10.34 26.42 17.67
C ALA A 52 -9.04 26.98 17.05
N TYR A 53 -9.03 28.27 16.68
CA TYR A 53 -7.85 28.95 16.15
C TYR A 53 -6.74 29.11 17.20
N TYR A 54 -7.09 29.37 18.46
CA TYR A 54 -6.14 29.39 19.57
C TYR A 54 -5.43 28.05 19.75
N LEU A 55 -6.19 26.95 19.79
CA LEU A 55 -5.63 25.60 19.92
C LEU A 55 -4.74 25.19 18.75
N ASN A 56 -5.02 25.74 17.56
CA ASN A 56 -4.19 25.54 16.37
C ASN A 56 -2.89 26.35 16.42
N SER A 57 -2.96 27.60 16.87
CA SER A 57 -1.85 28.55 16.82
C SER A 57 -0.91 28.46 18.03
N ASN A 58 -1.34 27.82 19.12
CA ASN A 58 -0.53 27.65 20.33
C ASN A 58 0.50 26.51 20.15
N GLU A 59 1.79 26.81 20.35
CA GLU A 59 2.90 25.86 20.18
C GLU A 59 2.79 24.61 21.06
N SER A 60 2.15 24.72 22.23
CA SER A 60 2.01 23.61 23.18
C SER A 60 0.92 22.60 22.80
N THR A 61 -0.08 23.02 22.01
CA THR A 61 -1.20 22.18 21.57
C THR A 61 -1.08 21.83 20.10
N ASN A 62 -0.91 22.83 19.23
CA ASN A 62 -0.79 22.70 17.78
C ASN A 62 -1.81 21.70 17.20
N TYR A 63 -3.09 21.88 17.50
CA TYR A 63 -4.17 20.99 17.08
C TYR A 63 -4.71 21.35 15.71
N ASP A 64 -5.13 20.36 14.93
CA ASP A 64 -5.71 20.63 13.62
C ASP A 64 -7.04 21.40 13.75
N PHE A 65 -7.09 22.60 13.16
CA PHE A 65 -8.25 23.49 13.24
C PHE A 65 -9.53 22.84 12.70
N ASN A 66 -9.44 22.15 11.54
CA ASN A 66 -10.60 21.55 10.90
C ASN A 66 -11.14 20.41 11.75
N TYR A 67 -10.25 19.59 12.34
CA TYR A 67 -10.67 18.52 13.25
C TYR A 67 -11.42 19.07 14.46
N VAL A 68 -10.87 20.09 15.13
CA VAL A 68 -11.52 20.73 16.28
C VAL A 68 -12.88 21.31 15.88
N TYR A 69 -12.95 22.03 14.77
CA TYR A 69 -14.21 22.62 14.30
C TYR A 69 -15.29 21.56 14.01
N GLU A 70 -14.97 20.54 13.21
CA GLU A 70 -15.94 19.52 12.79
C GLU A 70 -16.43 18.65 13.97
N ASN A 71 -15.54 18.31 14.91
CA ASN A 71 -15.86 17.37 15.98
C ASN A 71 -16.34 18.03 17.29
N MET A 72 -15.84 19.24 17.59
CA MET A 72 -16.09 19.91 18.86
C MET A 72 -17.06 21.09 18.74
N ILE A 73 -17.26 21.65 17.54
CA ILE A 73 -18.10 22.86 17.34
C ILE A 73 -19.33 22.57 16.49
N LYS A 74 -19.13 22.26 15.20
CA LYS A 74 -20.14 22.29 14.14
C LYS A 74 -21.48 21.65 14.52
N ASN A 75 -21.45 20.41 15.01
CA ASN A 75 -22.65 19.63 15.32
C ASN A 75 -23.17 19.77 16.76
N LYS A 76 -22.56 20.62 17.58
CA LYS A 76 -23.03 20.87 18.95
C LYS A 76 -24.17 21.88 18.96
N TRP A 77 -24.99 21.83 20.01
CA TRP A 77 -26.02 22.83 20.27
C TRP A 77 -25.39 24.12 20.78
N ILE A 78 -25.97 25.28 20.44
CA ILE A 78 -25.46 26.59 20.88
C ILE A 78 -25.33 26.63 22.41
N LYS A 79 -26.40 26.29 23.14
CA LYS A 79 -26.41 26.22 24.61
C LYS A 79 -25.42 25.22 25.23
N GLN A 80 -24.91 24.25 24.45
CA GLN A 80 -23.92 23.29 24.95
C GLN A 80 -22.52 23.91 25.03
N LEU A 81 -22.17 24.82 24.09
CA LEU A 81 -20.84 25.43 24.04
C LEU A 81 -20.82 26.89 24.53
N ASP A 82 -21.98 27.54 24.54
CA ASP A 82 -22.18 28.86 25.10
C ASP A 82 -23.56 28.92 25.77
N ALA A 83 -23.59 28.56 27.06
CA ALA A 83 -24.83 28.55 27.85
C ALA A 83 -25.44 29.95 28.01
N THR A 84 -24.62 31.00 27.85
CA THR A 84 -24.99 32.41 27.98
C THR A 84 -25.37 33.07 26.65
N ALA A 85 -25.24 32.37 25.53
CA ALA A 85 -25.56 32.92 24.22
C ALA A 85 -27.02 33.33 24.11
N GLU A 86 -27.24 34.61 23.80
CA GLU A 86 -28.52 35.13 23.36
C GLU A 86 -28.55 35.08 21.84
N THR A 87 -29.44 34.28 21.25
CA THR A 87 -29.63 34.24 19.79
C THR A 87 -30.61 35.32 19.33
N SER A 88 -30.51 35.69 18.06
CA SER A 88 -31.37 36.72 17.48
C SER A 88 -32.85 36.31 17.34
N ASN A 89 -33.15 35.00 17.35
CA ASN A 89 -34.44 34.43 16.93
C ASN A 89 -34.85 34.79 15.48
N THR A 90 -33.92 35.31 14.67
CA THR A 90 -34.12 35.62 13.25
C THR A 90 -33.54 34.51 12.36
N ASN A 91 -33.95 34.45 11.10
CA ASN A 91 -33.53 33.41 10.13
C ASN A 91 -33.73 31.95 10.61
N GLY A 92 -34.58 31.73 11.62
CA GLY A 92 -34.82 30.41 12.22
C GLY A 92 -33.73 29.94 13.19
N ILE A 93 -32.80 30.81 13.60
CA ILE A 93 -31.76 30.52 14.60
C ILE A 93 -32.28 30.86 15.99
N ASN A 94 -32.33 29.86 16.88
CA ASN A 94 -32.71 30.05 18.28
C ASN A 94 -31.71 29.34 19.22
N ASN A 95 -31.86 29.49 20.53
CA ASN A 95 -30.91 28.93 21.50
C ASN A 95 -30.82 27.38 21.48
N ASN A 96 -31.79 26.70 20.87
CA ASN A 96 -31.78 25.25 20.65
C ASN A 96 -31.32 24.91 19.23
N SER A 97 -30.75 25.83 18.45
CA SER A 97 -30.12 25.55 17.16
C SER A 97 -28.70 25.00 17.35
N ARG A 98 -28.15 24.39 16.30
CA ARG A 98 -26.76 23.93 16.24
C ARG A 98 -25.86 24.97 15.57
N PHE A 99 -24.55 24.87 15.79
CA PHE A 99 -23.58 25.72 15.09
C PHE A 99 -23.62 25.53 13.56
N THR A 100 -23.93 24.33 13.05
CA THR A 100 -24.19 24.07 11.63
C THR A 100 -25.34 24.92 11.07
N ASP A 101 -26.34 25.25 11.87
CA ASP A 101 -27.48 26.07 11.43
C ASP A 101 -27.03 27.51 11.20
N ILE A 102 -26.21 28.07 12.09
CA ILE A 102 -25.57 29.38 11.93
C ILE A 102 -24.64 29.36 10.71
N GLN A 103 -23.78 28.34 10.60
CA GLN A 103 -22.83 28.21 9.50
C GLN A 103 -23.56 28.16 8.15
N SER A 104 -24.52 27.25 7.97
CA SER A 104 -25.25 27.10 6.70
C SER A 104 -26.07 28.34 6.33
N THR A 105 -26.60 29.04 7.34
CA THR A 105 -27.37 30.27 7.15
C THR A 105 -26.49 31.44 6.71
N TYR A 106 -25.37 31.70 7.38
CA TYR A 106 -24.55 32.89 7.12
C TYR A 106 -23.32 32.64 6.25
N PHE A 107 -22.65 31.49 6.37
CA PHE A 107 -21.38 31.15 5.68
C PHE A 107 -21.54 30.12 4.55
N GLY A 108 -22.59 29.31 4.57
CA GLY A 108 -22.81 28.20 3.64
C GLY A 108 -22.11 26.91 4.08
N ASN A 109 -21.66 26.11 3.12
CA ASN A 109 -21.07 24.78 3.42
C ASN A 109 -19.65 24.85 3.99
N GLU A 110 -18.97 25.99 3.86
CA GLU A 110 -17.58 26.20 4.27
C GLU A 110 -17.46 27.51 5.06
N LEU A 111 -16.71 27.54 6.18
CA LEU A 111 -16.39 28.79 6.90
C LEU A 111 -15.43 29.68 6.11
N ILE A 112 -14.47 29.06 5.43
CA ILE A 112 -13.49 29.70 4.56
C ILE A 112 -13.79 29.24 3.14
N SER A 113 -14.40 30.12 2.35
CA SER A 113 -14.83 29.79 1.00
C SER A 113 -13.66 29.37 0.13
N SER A 114 -13.80 28.25 -0.58
CA SER A 114 -12.95 27.87 -1.72
C SER A 114 -12.84 28.95 -2.81
N LYS A 115 -13.81 29.88 -2.89
CA LYS A 115 -13.87 30.97 -3.88
C LYS A 115 -13.27 32.30 -3.40
N LEU A 116 -12.66 32.32 -2.22
CA LEU A 116 -11.92 33.48 -1.73
C LEU A 116 -10.66 33.67 -2.59
N ASN A 117 -10.51 34.84 -3.23
CA ASN A 117 -9.42 35.11 -4.17
C ASN A 117 -8.04 35.14 -3.50
N ASP A 118 -7.99 35.52 -2.22
CA ASP A 118 -6.77 35.59 -1.43
C ASP A 118 -7.02 34.97 -0.05
N LYS A 119 -6.11 34.10 0.38
CA LYS A 119 -6.14 33.36 1.66
C LYS A 119 -4.84 33.56 2.45
N SER A 120 -3.94 34.47 2.02
CA SER A 120 -2.63 34.68 2.65
C SER A 120 -2.71 35.02 4.13
N ASP A 121 -3.79 35.71 4.52
CA ASP A 121 -3.99 36.24 5.87
C ASP A 121 -4.71 35.24 6.79
N ILE A 122 -4.88 33.98 6.34
CA ILE A 122 -5.43 32.88 7.13
C ILE A 122 -4.30 31.92 7.48
N GLN A 123 -3.67 32.12 8.64
CA GLN A 123 -2.57 31.29 9.11
C GLN A 123 -3.08 30.10 9.93
N ILE A 124 -3.65 29.09 9.27
CA ILE A 124 -3.96 27.79 9.89
C ILE A 124 -2.77 26.85 9.66
N ILE A 125 -2.17 26.37 10.74
CA ILE A 125 -1.03 25.45 10.69
C ILE A 125 -1.57 24.01 10.61
N SER A 126 -0.89 23.12 9.89
CA SER A 126 -1.18 21.69 9.97
C SER A 126 -0.88 21.17 11.37
N GLY A 127 -1.93 20.78 12.10
CA GLY A 127 -1.83 20.40 13.50
C GLY A 127 -2.03 18.90 13.74
N THR A 128 -2.00 18.51 15.00
CA THR A 128 -2.25 17.14 15.46
C THR A 128 -3.76 16.87 15.50
N ALA A 129 -4.17 15.73 14.95
CA ALA A 129 -5.55 15.22 15.03
C ALA A 129 -5.55 13.71 15.27
N PRO A 130 -6.57 13.17 15.97
CA PRO A 130 -6.86 11.75 16.01
C PRO A 130 -6.94 11.18 14.60
N LYS A 131 -6.32 10.02 14.41
CA LYS A 131 -6.26 9.32 13.13
C LYS A 131 -7.19 8.12 13.16
N ASP A 132 -7.84 7.86 12.04
CA ASP A 132 -8.63 6.65 11.90
C ASP A 132 -7.72 5.41 11.83
N PRO A 133 -8.18 4.26 12.36
CA PRO A 133 -7.50 2.99 12.14
C PRO A 133 -7.37 2.73 10.64
N ASN A 134 -6.18 2.30 10.22
CA ASN A 134 -5.97 1.93 8.83
C ASN A 134 -6.74 0.64 8.46
N MET A 135 -6.83 0.33 7.17
CA MET A 135 -7.56 -0.85 6.67
C MET A 135 -7.10 -2.16 7.33
N ILE A 136 -5.80 -2.34 7.57
CA ILE A 136 -5.25 -3.56 8.18
C ILE A 136 -5.70 -3.69 9.65
N MET A 137 -5.76 -2.59 10.39
CA MET A 137 -6.31 -2.54 11.76
C MET A 137 -7.81 -2.86 11.81
N ASN A 138 -8.57 -2.43 10.81
CA ASN A 138 -9.98 -2.77 10.71
C ASN A 138 -10.17 -4.26 10.41
N ILE A 139 -9.35 -4.82 9.50
CA ILE A 139 -9.37 -6.24 9.17
C ILE A 139 -8.97 -7.10 10.38
N SER A 140 -7.98 -6.70 11.17
CA SER A 140 -7.55 -7.50 12.34
C SER A 140 -8.61 -7.68 13.42
N ASN A 141 -9.62 -6.80 13.47
CA ASN A 141 -10.74 -6.97 14.41
C ASN A 141 -11.82 -7.92 13.86
N ILE A 142 -11.98 -7.96 12.54
CA ILE A 142 -13.05 -8.71 11.87
C ILE A 142 -12.58 -10.13 11.57
N TYR A 143 -11.31 -10.30 11.23
CA TYR A 143 -10.76 -11.54 10.71
C TYR A 143 -10.77 -12.71 11.73
N PRO A 144 -10.32 -12.56 12.99
CA PRO A 144 -10.40 -13.65 13.97
C PRO A 144 -11.84 -14.09 14.22
N THR A 145 -12.76 -13.12 14.23
CA THR A 145 -14.19 -13.35 14.35
C THR A 145 -14.72 -14.15 13.16
N LEU A 146 -14.40 -13.74 11.92
CA LEU A 146 -14.73 -14.51 10.72
C LEU A 146 -14.18 -15.94 10.78
N ILE A 147 -12.88 -16.13 11.07
CA ILE A 147 -12.26 -17.46 11.13
C ILE A 147 -12.87 -18.32 12.23
N SER A 148 -13.06 -17.80 13.44
CA SER A 148 -13.68 -18.52 14.56
C SER A 148 -15.12 -18.94 14.28
N PHE A 149 -15.84 -18.13 13.51
CA PHE A 149 -17.23 -18.42 13.16
C PHE A 149 -17.36 -19.39 11.98
N MET A 150 -16.37 -19.42 11.07
CA MET A 150 -16.34 -20.34 9.93
C MET A 150 -15.75 -21.70 10.31
N SER A 151 -14.79 -21.75 11.24
CA SER A 151 -14.26 -23.01 11.78
C SER A 151 -15.33 -23.86 12.47
N ASN A 152 -16.43 -23.23 12.90
CA ASN A 152 -17.54 -23.89 13.59
C ASN A 152 -18.75 -24.18 12.67
N GLY A 153 -18.71 -23.83 11.37
CA GLY A 153 -19.80 -24.06 10.39
C GLY A 153 -21.07 -23.21 10.59
N GLN A 154 -21.37 -22.84 11.84
CA GLN A 154 -22.65 -22.28 12.29
C GLN A 154 -23.01 -20.89 11.74
N ILE A 155 -22.04 -20.04 11.40
CA ILE A 155 -22.38 -18.70 10.87
C ILE A 155 -22.59 -18.68 9.38
N ILE A 156 -21.91 -19.54 8.62
CA ILE A 156 -22.23 -19.71 7.20
C ILE A 156 -23.65 -20.25 7.13
N GLU A 157 -24.00 -21.21 7.99
CA GLU A 157 -25.37 -21.67 8.14
C GLU A 157 -26.36 -20.55 8.52
N LEU A 158 -26.04 -19.70 9.50
CA LEU A 158 -26.91 -18.60 9.93
C LEU A 158 -27.01 -17.47 8.90
N ILE A 159 -25.90 -17.05 8.28
CA ILE A 159 -25.88 -16.01 7.25
C ILE A 159 -26.56 -16.53 5.99
N LEU A 160 -26.30 -17.77 5.57
CA LEU A 160 -27.00 -18.39 4.46
C LEU A 160 -28.49 -18.50 4.77
N PHE A 161 -28.88 -18.88 5.99
CA PHE A 161 -30.28 -18.89 6.41
C PHE A 161 -30.92 -17.49 6.40
N LEU A 162 -30.24 -16.46 6.90
CA LEU A 162 -30.75 -15.08 6.92
C LEU A 162 -30.81 -14.46 5.52
N VAL A 163 -29.82 -14.74 4.67
CA VAL A 163 -29.78 -14.33 3.28
C VAL A 163 -30.84 -15.09 2.48
N ASP A 164 -31.04 -16.38 2.74
CA ASP A 164 -32.09 -17.20 2.14
C ASP A 164 -33.48 -16.69 2.51
N LEU A 165 -33.67 -16.34 3.78
CA LEU A 165 -34.89 -15.71 4.29
C LEU A 165 -35.11 -14.34 3.63
N GLY A 166 -34.07 -13.52 3.53
CA GLY A 166 -34.13 -12.20 2.88
C GLY A 166 -34.43 -12.27 1.38
N ILE A 167 -33.77 -13.18 0.65
CA ILE A 167 -33.98 -13.46 -0.77
C ILE A 167 -35.40 -13.99 -1.01
N THR A 168 -35.89 -14.86 -0.12
CA THR A 168 -37.21 -15.48 -0.24
C THR A 168 -38.33 -14.47 0.03
N LEU A 169 -38.14 -13.59 1.01
CA LEU A 169 -39.14 -12.59 1.42
C LEU A 169 -39.12 -11.31 0.58
N MET A 170 -37.96 -10.89 0.05
CA MET A 170 -37.80 -9.63 -0.69
C MET A 170 -36.86 -9.76 -1.91
N PRO A 171 -37.19 -10.62 -2.90
CA PRO A 171 -36.35 -10.85 -4.08
C PRO A 171 -36.16 -9.59 -4.94
N GLN A 172 -37.13 -8.67 -4.94
CA GLN A 172 -37.11 -7.43 -5.71
C GLN A 172 -36.00 -6.45 -5.29
N ILE A 173 -35.54 -6.50 -4.03
CA ILE A 173 -34.43 -5.64 -3.56
C ILE A 173 -33.11 -5.99 -4.25
N ILE A 174 -32.97 -7.24 -4.68
CA ILE A 174 -31.77 -7.75 -5.36
C ILE A 174 -31.86 -7.46 -6.85
N SER A 175 -33.03 -7.70 -7.49
CA SER A 175 -33.23 -7.50 -8.93
C SER A 175 -33.30 -6.03 -9.37
N ASP A 176 -33.83 -5.12 -8.53
CA ASP A 176 -34.21 -3.77 -8.96
C ASP A 176 -33.12 -2.71 -8.65
N GLN A 177 -31.93 -3.12 -8.23
CA GLN A 177 -30.80 -2.23 -7.98
C GLN A 177 -29.81 -2.29 -9.14
N GLY A 178 -29.52 -1.15 -9.77
CA GLY A 178 -28.52 -1.00 -10.85
C GLY A 178 -27.09 -1.47 -10.52
N LEU A 179 -26.86 -1.94 -9.29
CA LEU A 179 -25.68 -2.69 -8.86
C LEU A 179 -25.52 -4.02 -9.61
N LEU A 180 -26.61 -4.77 -9.88
CA LEU A 180 -26.50 -6.02 -10.63
C LEU A 180 -26.23 -5.77 -12.12
N ASP A 181 -26.78 -4.70 -12.70
CA ASP A 181 -26.48 -4.31 -14.07
C ASP A 181 -25.03 -3.85 -14.22
N TYR A 182 -24.50 -3.13 -13.22
CA TYR A 182 -23.08 -2.77 -13.16
C TYR A 182 -22.17 -4.00 -12.95
N ALA A 183 -22.57 -4.95 -12.10
CA ALA A 183 -21.86 -6.22 -11.92
C ALA A 183 -21.91 -7.08 -13.20
N ALA A 184 -23.03 -7.11 -13.92
CA ALA A 184 -23.19 -7.78 -15.21
C ALA A 184 -22.28 -7.18 -16.28
N ALA A 185 -22.14 -5.84 -16.28
CA ALA A 185 -21.27 -5.12 -17.21
C ALA A 185 -19.78 -5.32 -16.89
N LEU A 186 -19.40 -5.38 -15.62
CA LEU A 186 -18.01 -5.56 -15.19
C LEU A 186 -17.54 -7.02 -15.26
N LEU A 187 -18.40 -7.96 -14.87
CA LEU A 187 -18.08 -9.38 -14.73
C LEU A 187 -18.99 -10.28 -15.58
N PRO A 188 -19.05 -10.10 -16.91
CA PRO A 188 -19.62 -11.13 -17.77
C PRO A 188 -18.82 -12.43 -17.64
N ASP A 189 -19.44 -13.57 -17.94
CA ASP A 189 -18.79 -14.90 -17.82
C ASP A 189 -17.44 -14.99 -18.54
N ALA A 190 -17.30 -14.28 -19.67
CA ALA A 190 -16.05 -14.17 -20.41
C ALA A 190 -14.94 -13.47 -19.58
N ASN A 191 -15.28 -12.39 -18.86
CA ASN A 191 -14.35 -11.67 -17.99
C ASN A 191 -14.01 -12.50 -16.75
N ILE A 192 -15.00 -13.18 -16.16
CA ILE A 192 -14.81 -14.11 -15.04
C ILE A 192 -13.82 -15.22 -15.43
N LYS A 193 -14.01 -15.83 -16.61
CA LYS A 193 -13.11 -16.86 -17.13
C LYS A 193 -11.70 -16.32 -17.35
N LYS A 194 -11.54 -15.13 -17.94
CA LYS A 194 -10.23 -14.50 -18.14
C LYS A 194 -9.50 -14.24 -16.83
N LEU A 195 -10.20 -13.79 -15.79
CA LEU A 195 -9.62 -13.59 -14.46
C LEU A 195 -9.23 -14.92 -13.81
N ALA A 196 -10.09 -15.93 -13.92
CA ALA A 196 -9.79 -17.27 -13.43
C ALA A 196 -8.56 -17.87 -14.15
N ASP A 197 -8.46 -17.71 -15.47
CA ASP A 197 -7.31 -18.14 -16.28
C ASP A 197 -6.03 -17.34 -15.95
N ALA A 198 -6.13 -16.10 -15.49
CA ALA A 198 -4.97 -15.33 -15.00
C ALA A 198 -4.43 -15.86 -13.65
N LEU A 199 -5.31 -16.39 -12.81
CA LEU A 199 -5.01 -16.96 -11.50
C LEU A 199 -4.56 -18.43 -11.57
N SER A 200 -5.15 -19.20 -12.48
CA SER A 200 -4.73 -20.55 -12.80
C SER A 200 -4.99 -20.79 -14.29
N PRO A 201 -4.00 -20.54 -15.16
CA PRO A 201 -4.17 -20.77 -16.58
C PRO A 201 -4.40 -22.25 -16.81
N SER A 202 -5.25 -22.55 -17.79
CA SER A 202 -5.46 -23.94 -18.20
C SER A 202 -4.11 -24.64 -18.39
N THR A 203 -4.04 -25.89 -17.96
CA THR A 203 -2.82 -26.71 -17.94
C THR A 203 -2.04 -26.61 -19.26
N ALA A 204 -2.71 -26.43 -20.40
CA ALA A 204 -2.08 -26.27 -21.70
C ALA A 204 -1.10 -25.08 -21.87
N LYS A 205 -1.28 -23.92 -21.22
CA LYS A 205 -0.45 -22.72 -21.52
C LYS A 205 1.00 -22.89 -21.07
N TYR A 206 1.21 -23.40 -19.85
CA TYR A 206 2.54 -23.43 -19.20
C TYR A 206 3.05 -24.84 -18.87
N GLN A 207 2.31 -25.92 -19.15
CA GLN A 207 2.67 -27.28 -18.74
C GLN A 207 4.11 -27.70 -19.11
N ASN A 208 4.64 -27.23 -20.25
CA ASN A 208 5.99 -27.58 -20.70
C ASN A 208 7.04 -26.50 -20.43
N TYR A 209 6.66 -25.37 -19.83
CA TYR A 209 7.54 -24.23 -19.63
C TYR A 209 8.36 -24.43 -18.36
N THR A 210 9.59 -23.93 -18.38
CA THR A 210 10.38 -23.68 -17.18
C THR A 210 9.84 -22.45 -16.44
N MET A 211 10.18 -22.31 -15.16
CA MET A 211 9.81 -21.12 -14.39
C MET A 211 10.31 -19.82 -15.00
N GLU A 212 11.50 -19.81 -15.61
CA GLU A 212 12.01 -18.64 -16.32
C GLU A 212 11.19 -18.32 -17.59
N GLU A 213 10.76 -19.33 -18.35
CA GLU A 213 9.90 -19.12 -19.51
C GLU A 213 8.50 -18.62 -19.13
N VAL A 214 7.93 -19.11 -18.02
CA VAL A 214 6.65 -18.60 -17.48
C VAL A 214 6.80 -17.15 -17.02
N LEU A 215 7.91 -16.83 -16.34
CA LEU A 215 8.24 -15.46 -15.95
C LEU A 215 8.36 -14.56 -17.18
N ASN A 216 9.08 -14.98 -18.22
CA ASN A 216 9.26 -14.21 -19.46
C ASN A 216 7.93 -13.99 -20.19
N SER A 217 7.08 -15.02 -20.28
CA SER A 217 5.74 -14.90 -20.86
C SER A 217 4.87 -13.89 -20.09
N SER A 218 4.90 -13.92 -18.76
CA SER A 218 4.12 -13.00 -17.93
C SER A 218 4.67 -11.57 -17.92
N ILE A 219 6.00 -11.37 -18.08
CA ILE A 219 6.63 -10.06 -18.28
C ILE A 219 6.15 -9.41 -19.58
N VAL A 220 6.05 -10.20 -20.65
CA VAL A 220 5.55 -9.70 -21.94
C VAL A 220 4.08 -9.27 -21.81
N ASP A 221 3.24 -10.07 -21.15
CA ASP A 221 1.85 -9.70 -20.82
C ASP A 221 1.78 -8.39 -20.01
N PHE A 222 2.61 -8.27 -18.97
CA PHE A 222 2.69 -7.08 -18.14
C PHE A 222 3.12 -5.83 -18.92
N SER A 223 4.12 -5.95 -19.79
CA SER A 223 4.56 -4.85 -20.66
C SER A 223 3.46 -4.38 -21.60
N ASN A 224 2.75 -5.33 -22.23
CA ASN A 224 1.61 -5.03 -23.08
C ASN A 224 0.52 -4.28 -22.32
N ALA A 225 0.21 -4.71 -21.08
CA ALA A 225 -0.75 -4.03 -20.22
C ALA A 225 -0.33 -2.59 -19.88
N LEU A 226 0.95 -2.37 -19.54
CA LEU A 226 1.47 -1.02 -19.30
C LEU A 226 1.40 -0.15 -20.56
N ASN A 227 1.71 -0.71 -21.73
CA ASN A 227 1.58 0.01 -22.99
C ASN A 227 0.13 0.42 -23.26
N VAL A 228 -0.85 -0.45 -22.97
CA VAL A 228 -2.29 -0.11 -23.07
C VAL A 228 -2.62 1.08 -22.17
N PHE A 229 -2.24 1.03 -20.89
CA PHE A 229 -2.50 2.14 -19.96
C PHE A 229 -1.81 3.44 -20.34
N ALA A 230 -0.61 3.36 -20.92
CA ALA A 230 0.13 4.50 -21.41
C ALA A 230 -0.40 5.04 -22.76
N GLY A 231 -1.41 4.40 -23.38
CA GLY A 231 -1.93 4.78 -24.68
C GLY A 231 -0.98 4.49 -25.84
N LYS A 232 -0.07 3.52 -25.68
CA LYS A 232 0.91 3.12 -26.69
C LYS A 232 0.37 2.01 -27.58
N GLU A 233 0.79 1.99 -28.83
CA GLU A 233 0.40 0.95 -29.81
C GLU A 233 1.27 -0.31 -29.74
N ALA A 234 2.49 -0.23 -29.18
CA ALA A 234 3.42 -1.35 -29.16
C ALA A 234 2.84 -2.58 -28.42
N ARG A 235 2.75 -3.73 -29.13
CA ARG A 235 2.32 -5.02 -28.59
C ARG A 235 3.34 -6.10 -28.94
N TYR A 236 3.70 -6.89 -27.95
CA TYR A 236 4.72 -7.93 -28.02
C TYR A 236 4.07 -9.31 -27.91
N LYS A 237 4.69 -10.34 -28.51
CA LYS A 237 4.11 -11.69 -28.58
C LYS A 237 4.68 -12.62 -27.51
N ASN A 238 3.84 -13.51 -27.00
CA ASN A 238 4.19 -14.52 -25.99
C ASN A 238 3.30 -15.78 -26.09
N SER A 239 2.79 -16.11 -27.27
CA SER A 239 1.94 -17.29 -27.47
C SER A 239 2.71 -18.60 -27.29
N THR A 240 4.04 -18.54 -27.44
CA THR A 240 4.96 -19.65 -27.13
C THR A 240 6.10 -19.19 -26.23
N ALA A 241 6.77 -20.13 -25.54
CA ALA A 241 7.97 -19.85 -24.73
C ALA A 241 9.09 -19.21 -25.56
N LYS A 242 9.25 -19.66 -26.82
CA LYS A 242 10.21 -19.09 -27.77
C LYS A 242 9.93 -17.62 -28.04
N GLU A 243 8.69 -17.29 -28.42
CA GLU A 243 8.30 -15.90 -28.66
C GLU A 243 8.45 -15.03 -27.39
N ALA A 244 8.06 -15.56 -26.22
CA ALA A 244 8.21 -14.85 -24.96
C ALA A 244 9.67 -14.49 -24.66
N ASN A 245 10.60 -15.42 -24.90
CA ASN A 245 12.04 -15.18 -24.71
C ASN A 245 12.58 -14.17 -25.73
N GLU A 246 12.19 -14.27 -27.00
CA GLU A 246 12.60 -13.35 -28.07
C GLU A 246 12.13 -11.91 -27.80
N TRP A 247 10.89 -11.74 -27.36
CA TRP A 247 10.29 -10.42 -27.15
C TRP A 247 10.55 -9.81 -25.78
N ARG A 248 11.07 -10.57 -24.81
CA ARG A 248 11.25 -10.14 -23.42
C ARG A 248 11.98 -8.80 -23.29
N ALA A 249 13.15 -8.64 -23.90
CA ALA A 249 13.96 -7.44 -23.74
C ALA A 249 13.29 -6.20 -24.34
N ALA A 250 12.67 -6.35 -25.51
CA ALA A 250 11.88 -5.29 -26.14
C ALA A 250 10.64 -4.94 -25.29
N ALA A 251 9.98 -5.95 -24.71
CA ALA A 251 8.87 -5.76 -23.79
C ALA A 251 9.29 -4.98 -22.54
N LEU A 252 10.40 -5.33 -21.90
CA LEU A 252 10.91 -4.59 -20.74
C LEU A 252 11.28 -3.14 -21.07
N ASN A 253 11.86 -2.89 -22.25
CA ASN A 253 12.08 -1.53 -22.74
C ASN A 253 10.75 -0.79 -22.97
N GLY A 254 9.74 -1.46 -23.53
CA GLY A 254 8.38 -0.94 -23.64
C GLY A 254 7.81 -0.52 -22.29
N SER A 255 7.96 -1.35 -21.26
CA SER A 255 7.53 -1.07 -19.89
C SER A 255 8.19 0.18 -19.32
N VAL A 256 9.50 0.35 -19.53
CA VAL A 256 10.25 1.54 -19.08
C VAL A 256 9.66 2.80 -19.69
N LEU A 257 9.48 2.80 -21.01
CA LEU A 257 8.92 3.94 -21.72
C LEU A 257 7.47 4.20 -21.30
N ALA A 258 6.66 3.16 -21.11
CA ALA A 258 5.28 3.29 -20.65
C ALA A 258 5.21 3.91 -19.24
N MET A 259 6.05 3.46 -18.31
CA MET A 259 6.12 4.01 -16.95
C MET A 259 6.56 5.48 -16.93
N GLN A 260 7.54 5.84 -17.76
CA GLN A 260 7.99 7.23 -17.89
C GLN A 260 6.86 8.12 -18.42
N ASP A 261 6.05 7.65 -19.36
CA ASP A 261 4.94 8.44 -19.89
C ASP A 261 3.74 8.52 -18.95
N LEU A 262 3.38 7.41 -18.28
CA LEU A 262 2.37 7.41 -17.22
C LEU A 262 2.70 8.41 -16.10
N SER A 263 3.99 8.59 -15.79
CA SER A 263 4.41 9.54 -14.77
C SER A 263 4.13 11.01 -15.14
N LYS A 264 4.11 11.32 -16.45
CA LYS A 264 3.85 12.66 -17.00
C LYS A 264 2.35 12.95 -17.11
N GLN A 265 1.50 11.93 -17.11
CA GLN A 265 0.06 12.12 -17.20
C GLN A 265 -0.53 12.66 -15.88
N SER A 266 -1.37 13.70 -16.00
CA SER A 266 -2.10 14.28 -14.87
C SER A 266 -3.20 13.33 -14.39
N ASN A 267 -3.90 12.68 -15.32
CA ASN A 267 -4.93 11.68 -15.07
C ASN A 267 -4.69 10.44 -15.94
N VAL A 268 -4.73 9.24 -15.36
CA VAL A 268 -4.73 7.97 -16.09
C VAL A 268 -6.18 7.51 -16.17
N ASN A 269 -6.75 7.42 -17.37
CA ASN A 269 -8.12 6.95 -17.55
C ASN A 269 -8.14 5.41 -17.53
N LEU A 270 -8.22 4.82 -16.32
CA LEU A 270 -8.41 3.39 -16.14
C LEU A 270 -9.90 3.04 -16.22
N ASN A 271 -10.40 2.75 -17.42
CA ASN A 271 -11.68 2.07 -17.55
C ASN A 271 -11.48 0.57 -17.29
N ILE A 272 -12.06 0.04 -16.22
CA ILE A 272 -11.93 -1.38 -15.82
C ILE A 272 -12.52 -2.30 -16.89
N VAL A 273 -13.61 -1.89 -17.54
CA VAL A 273 -14.28 -2.68 -18.59
C VAL A 273 -13.39 -2.78 -19.83
N ASP A 274 -12.93 -1.63 -20.35
CA ASP A 274 -12.14 -1.59 -21.59
C ASP A 274 -10.74 -2.19 -21.42
N ASN A 275 -10.22 -2.17 -20.19
CA ASN A 275 -8.87 -2.63 -19.88
C ASN A 275 -8.81 -3.98 -19.15
N TRP A 276 -9.91 -4.74 -19.10
CA TRP A 276 -10.01 -5.99 -18.33
C TRP A 276 -8.88 -6.98 -18.65
N ASP A 277 -8.54 -7.13 -19.93
CA ASP A 277 -7.48 -8.03 -20.38
C ASP A 277 -6.11 -7.60 -19.84
N SER A 278 -5.85 -6.29 -19.84
CA SER A 278 -4.61 -5.72 -19.29
C SER A 278 -4.53 -5.89 -17.77
N LEU A 279 -5.66 -5.79 -17.07
CA LEU A 279 -5.73 -6.07 -15.63
C LEU A 279 -5.46 -7.55 -15.33
N CYS A 280 -6.04 -8.47 -16.11
CA CYS A 280 -5.77 -9.90 -15.99
C CYS A 280 -4.30 -10.24 -16.26
N SER A 281 -3.67 -9.59 -17.24
CA SER A 281 -2.23 -9.71 -17.51
C SER A 281 -1.37 -9.27 -16.32
N ILE A 282 -1.74 -8.20 -15.60
CA ILE A 282 -1.06 -7.76 -14.37
C ILE A 282 -1.24 -8.77 -13.24
N VAL A 283 -2.45 -9.30 -13.05
CA VAL A 283 -2.72 -10.35 -12.06
C VAL A 283 -1.88 -11.58 -12.32
N ASN A 284 -1.81 -12.05 -13.57
CA ASN A 284 -0.96 -13.18 -13.97
C ASN A 284 0.53 -12.92 -13.69
N PHE A 285 1.05 -11.72 -14.01
CA PHE A 285 2.44 -11.36 -13.71
C PHE A 285 2.72 -11.32 -12.20
N ALA A 286 1.85 -10.70 -11.41
CA ALA A 286 2.01 -10.65 -9.96
C ALA A 286 2.01 -12.05 -9.33
N ARG A 287 1.08 -12.92 -9.77
CA ARG A 287 1.03 -14.32 -9.37
C ARG A 287 2.33 -15.06 -9.73
N VAL A 288 2.76 -14.99 -10.99
CA VAL A 288 3.96 -15.69 -11.46
C VAL A 288 5.22 -15.20 -10.72
N LEU A 289 5.34 -13.90 -10.47
CA LEU A 289 6.43 -13.33 -9.69
C LEU A 289 6.48 -13.91 -8.28
N VAL A 290 5.32 -13.98 -7.61
CA VAL A 290 5.19 -14.52 -6.26
C VAL A 290 5.50 -16.03 -6.24
N ILE A 291 5.01 -16.82 -7.19
CA ILE A 291 5.31 -18.26 -7.31
C ILE A 291 6.81 -18.47 -7.56
N TYR A 292 7.42 -17.63 -8.41
CA TYR A 292 8.85 -17.69 -8.71
C TYR A 292 9.71 -17.43 -7.46
N LEU A 293 9.33 -16.47 -6.62
CA LEU A 293 9.98 -16.21 -5.32
C LEU A 293 9.71 -17.34 -4.31
N ASN A 294 8.46 -17.82 -4.23
CA ASN A 294 8.05 -18.88 -3.34
C ASN A 294 8.81 -20.19 -3.64
N ASN A 295 8.94 -20.55 -4.93
CA ASN A 295 9.68 -21.73 -5.36
C ASN A 295 11.15 -21.68 -4.89
N PHE A 296 11.81 -20.53 -5.03
CA PHE A 296 13.17 -20.35 -4.49
C PHE A 296 13.19 -20.51 -2.96
N ALA A 297 12.32 -19.80 -2.24
CA ALA A 297 12.25 -19.87 -0.79
C ALA A 297 12.01 -21.30 -0.28
N THR A 298 11.07 -22.04 -0.86
CA THR A 298 10.77 -23.43 -0.49
C THR A 298 11.97 -24.35 -0.70
N GLN A 299 12.58 -24.32 -1.90
CA GLN A 299 13.75 -25.16 -2.19
C GLN A 299 14.93 -24.84 -1.26
N ARG A 300 15.15 -23.56 -0.96
CA ARG A 300 16.21 -23.13 -0.05
C ARG A 300 15.93 -23.51 1.40
N LEU A 301 14.70 -23.32 1.87
CA LEU A 301 14.28 -23.69 3.21
C LEU A 301 14.50 -25.19 3.46
N GLU A 302 14.10 -26.04 2.52
CA GLU A 302 14.34 -27.49 2.63
C GLU A 302 15.83 -27.83 2.78
N ILE A 303 16.71 -27.15 2.04
CA ILE A 303 18.15 -27.36 2.13
C ILE A 303 18.69 -26.88 3.49
N ILE A 304 18.25 -25.71 3.94
CA ILE A 304 18.67 -25.14 5.24
C ILE A 304 18.23 -26.04 6.40
N GLU A 305 17.02 -26.61 6.33
CA GLU A 305 16.46 -27.45 7.39
C GLU A 305 17.02 -28.88 7.39
N LYS A 306 17.40 -29.41 6.22
CA LYS A 306 18.01 -30.75 6.10
C LYS A 306 19.52 -30.75 6.28
N SER A 307 20.19 -29.60 6.16
CA SER A 307 21.65 -29.50 6.22
C SER A 307 22.16 -29.51 7.67
N GLU A 308 22.95 -30.52 8.04
CA GLU A 308 23.78 -30.50 9.26
C GLU A 308 25.03 -29.59 9.12
N SER A 309 25.33 -29.12 7.89
CA SER A 309 26.50 -28.30 7.57
C SER A 309 26.17 -26.83 7.35
N ASN A 310 27.22 -25.99 7.39
CA ASN A 310 27.15 -24.55 7.11
C ASN A 310 26.54 -24.27 5.73
N ILE A 311 25.64 -23.29 5.65
CA ILE A 311 25.05 -22.82 4.39
C ILE A 311 26.16 -22.47 3.38
N GLU A 312 25.98 -22.88 2.12
CA GLU A 312 26.89 -22.58 1.02
C GLU A 312 26.33 -21.54 0.06
N THR A 313 27.23 -20.78 -0.58
CA THR A 313 26.88 -19.81 -1.62
C THR A 313 26.52 -20.54 -2.92
N LEU A 314 25.42 -20.16 -3.57
CA LEU A 314 24.97 -20.74 -4.82
C LEU A 314 25.91 -20.38 -5.97
N SER A 315 26.27 -21.39 -6.76
CA SER A 315 26.92 -21.20 -8.06
C SER A 315 25.92 -20.71 -9.12
N TRP A 316 26.42 -20.23 -10.26
CA TRP A 316 25.56 -19.85 -11.39
C TRP A 316 24.72 -21.03 -11.91
N SER A 317 25.31 -22.23 -11.98
CA SER A 317 24.57 -23.42 -12.41
C SER A 317 23.45 -23.78 -11.44
N ASN A 318 23.65 -23.60 -10.13
CA ASN A 318 22.60 -23.84 -9.14
C ASN A 318 21.45 -22.85 -9.31
N LEU A 319 21.75 -21.56 -9.52
CA LEU A 319 20.73 -20.54 -9.83
C LEU A 319 19.96 -20.87 -11.11
N GLN A 320 20.66 -21.30 -12.17
CA GLN A 320 20.06 -21.69 -13.43
C GLN A 320 19.18 -22.94 -13.31
N SER A 321 19.58 -23.91 -12.48
CA SER A 321 18.76 -25.09 -12.17
C SER A 321 17.43 -24.70 -11.53
N ILE A 322 17.45 -23.80 -10.54
CA ILE A 322 16.22 -23.31 -9.88
C ILE A 322 15.31 -22.57 -10.89
N ARG A 323 15.90 -21.74 -11.75
CA ARG A 323 15.20 -21.00 -12.82
C ARG A 323 14.58 -21.92 -13.88
N SER A 324 15.26 -23.04 -14.16
CA SER A 324 14.89 -24.01 -15.18
C SER A 324 13.95 -25.11 -14.68
N ALA A 325 13.56 -25.08 -13.39
CA ALA A 325 12.56 -25.99 -12.84
C ALA A 325 11.27 -25.93 -13.67
N LYS A 326 10.65 -27.09 -13.94
CA LYS A 326 9.43 -27.13 -14.75
C LYS A 326 8.26 -26.56 -13.95
N TYR A 327 7.44 -25.74 -14.60
CA TYR A 327 6.26 -25.15 -13.94
C TYR A 327 5.31 -26.23 -13.41
N SER A 328 5.20 -27.38 -14.08
CA SER A 328 4.41 -28.53 -13.62
C SER A 328 4.87 -29.14 -12.29
N GLU A 329 6.13 -28.91 -11.91
CA GLU A 329 6.72 -29.39 -10.66
C GLU A 329 6.62 -28.33 -9.54
N VAL A 330 6.22 -27.10 -9.89
CA VAL A 330 6.04 -26.00 -8.97
C VAL A 330 4.57 -25.84 -8.62
N LYS A 331 4.26 -25.77 -7.34
CA LYS A 331 2.89 -25.53 -6.90
C LYS A 331 2.43 -24.13 -7.27
N ASN A 332 1.21 -24.00 -7.79
CA ASN A 332 0.55 -22.72 -8.05
C ASN A 332 0.03 -22.10 -6.74
N GLU A 333 0.92 -21.89 -5.77
CA GLU A 333 0.60 -21.35 -4.45
C GLU A 333 1.68 -20.39 -3.95
N LEU A 334 1.30 -19.47 -3.06
CA LEU A 334 2.20 -18.73 -2.20
C LEU A 334 2.12 -19.32 -0.79
N ASP A 335 3.20 -19.94 -0.32
CA ASP A 335 3.30 -20.41 1.07
C ASP A 335 3.92 -19.31 1.94
N ILE A 336 3.07 -18.46 2.51
CA ILE A 336 3.49 -17.29 3.27
C ILE A 336 4.24 -17.75 4.54
N LYS A 337 3.81 -18.84 5.17
CA LYS A 337 4.48 -19.41 6.35
C LYS A 337 5.92 -19.79 6.03
N ASN A 338 6.12 -20.59 4.98
CA ASN A 338 7.47 -21.00 4.58
C ASN A 338 8.30 -19.84 4.05
N LEU A 339 7.68 -18.85 3.39
CA LEU A 339 8.39 -17.63 2.99
C LEU A 339 8.91 -16.83 4.19
N ILE A 340 8.07 -16.63 5.22
CA ILE A 340 8.47 -15.94 6.46
C ILE A 340 9.58 -16.71 7.17
N ARG A 341 9.44 -18.04 7.30
CA ARG A 341 10.48 -18.92 7.87
C ARG A 341 11.80 -18.85 7.11
N TYR A 342 11.73 -18.89 5.78
CA TYR A 342 12.91 -18.74 4.92
C TYR A 342 13.61 -17.40 5.17
N LEU A 343 12.85 -16.30 5.23
CA LEU A 343 13.40 -14.98 5.52
C LEU A 343 14.01 -14.93 6.92
N ASP A 344 13.36 -15.48 7.94
CA ASP A 344 13.91 -15.55 9.29
C ASP A 344 15.25 -16.29 9.34
N LYS A 345 15.33 -17.49 8.73
CA LYS A 345 16.58 -18.24 8.62
C LYS A 345 17.65 -17.50 7.82
N THR A 346 17.25 -16.84 6.74
CA THR A 346 18.15 -16.07 5.88
C THR A 346 18.75 -14.90 6.63
N PHE A 347 17.95 -14.12 7.35
CA PHE A 347 18.42 -12.93 8.06
C PHE A 347 19.15 -13.26 9.36
N ASN A 348 18.91 -14.42 9.97
CA ASN A 348 19.65 -14.94 11.12
C ASN A 348 20.92 -15.73 10.77
N ASP A 349 21.24 -15.91 9.47
CA ASP A 349 22.51 -16.51 9.05
C ASP A 349 23.68 -15.55 9.33
N GLU A 350 24.49 -15.87 10.35
CA GLU A 350 25.66 -15.08 10.75
C GLU A 350 26.77 -15.04 9.68
N SER A 351 26.79 -16.00 8.75
CA SER A 351 27.74 -16.02 7.63
C SER A 351 27.32 -15.08 6.49
N GLY A 352 26.05 -14.67 6.45
CA GLY A 352 25.47 -13.84 5.39
C GLY A 352 25.30 -14.55 4.05
N LYS A 353 25.69 -15.82 3.92
CA LYS A 353 25.67 -16.54 2.64
C LYS A 353 24.25 -16.75 2.11
N GLU A 354 23.25 -16.96 2.97
CA GLU A 354 21.89 -17.09 2.46
C GLU A 354 21.31 -15.74 1.99
N ILE A 355 21.66 -14.63 2.65
CA ILE A 355 21.33 -13.29 2.13
C ILE A 355 22.03 -13.09 0.78
N GLN A 356 23.28 -13.54 0.65
CA GLN A 356 23.98 -13.54 -0.63
C GLN A 356 23.21 -14.32 -1.69
N ASN A 357 22.72 -15.53 -1.36
CA ASN A 357 21.96 -16.38 -2.26
C ASN A 357 20.66 -15.72 -2.72
N LEU A 358 19.92 -15.11 -1.79
CA LEU A 358 18.71 -14.35 -2.09
C LEU A 358 19.01 -13.18 -3.04
N LEU A 359 20.04 -12.38 -2.74
CA LEU A 359 20.45 -11.26 -3.60
C LEU A 359 20.93 -11.72 -4.97
N GLN A 360 21.62 -12.86 -5.05
CA GLN A 360 22.01 -13.45 -6.33
C GLN A 360 20.78 -13.89 -7.13
N PHE A 361 19.80 -14.53 -6.50
CA PHE A 361 18.57 -14.94 -7.19
C PHE A 361 17.81 -13.74 -7.77
N LEU A 362 17.72 -12.65 -7.01
CA LEU A 362 17.03 -11.41 -7.39
C LEU A 362 17.77 -10.58 -8.44
N PHE A 363 19.09 -10.40 -8.30
CA PHE A 363 19.84 -9.37 -9.03
C PHE A 363 20.92 -9.91 -9.96
N ARG A 364 21.37 -11.16 -9.81
CA ARG A 364 22.42 -11.72 -10.68
C ARG A 364 21.85 -12.11 -12.05
N GLY A 365 22.03 -11.21 -13.02
CA GLY A 365 21.60 -11.39 -14.42
C GLY A 365 22.61 -12.11 -15.31
N HIS A 366 23.89 -12.15 -14.92
CA HIS A 366 24.97 -12.75 -15.71
C HIS A 366 25.82 -13.74 -14.89
N ASN A 367 26.43 -14.70 -15.59
CA ASN A 367 27.39 -15.62 -14.99
C ASN A 367 28.62 -14.86 -14.46
N LYS A 368 29.16 -13.91 -15.23
CA LYS A 368 30.29 -13.06 -14.82
C LYS A 368 30.04 -11.61 -15.20
N TYR A 369 30.35 -10.70 -14.29
CA TYR A 369 30.44 -9.26 -14.55
C TYR A 369 31.82 -8.90 -15.08
N LYS A 370 31.87 -7.88 -15.94
CA LYS A 370 33.13 -7.37 -16.50
C LYS A 370 33.93 -6.66 -15.39
N PRO A 371 35.18 -7.05 -15.09
CA PRO A 371 36.00 -6.33 -14.12
C PRO A 371 36.55 -5.03 -14.71
N ALA A 372 36.92 -4.09 -13.85
CA ALA A 372 37.61 -2.85 -14.21
C ALA A 372 39.04 -3.10 -14.73
N ALA A 373 39.62 -4.27 -14.45
CA ALA A 373 40.86 -4.72 -15.07
C ALA A 373 41.05 -6.24 -14.94
N ASN A 374 41.25 -6.91 -16.08
CA ASN A 374 41.68 -8.31 -16.17
C ASN A 374 43.19 -8.34 -16.52
N GLY A 375 44.05 -8.15 -15.51
CA GLY A 375 45.48 -7.96 -15.72
C GLY A 375 45.88 -6.48 -15.66
N LEU A 376 47.04 -6.11 -16.21
CA LEU A 376 47.61 -4.76 -16.08
C LEU A 376 46.86 -3.68 -16.89
N ILE A 377 46.00 -4.07 -17.83
CA ILE A 377 45.27 -3.14 -18.70
C ILE A 377 43.88 -2.86 -18.09
N PRO A 378 43.55 -1.59 -17.77
CA PRO A 378 42.21 -1.21 -17.32
C PRO A 378 41.17 -1.31 -18.45
N ASP A 379 39.99 -1.84 -18.13
CA ASP A 379 38.78 -1.84 -18.96
C ASP A 379 37.64 -1.14 -18.21
N ILE A 380 37.80 0.18 -18.03
CA ILE A 380 36.85 0.99 -17.26
C ILE A 380 35.51 1.07 -18.00
N ASP A 381 35.50 1.22 -19.32
CA ASP A 381 34.27 1.29 -20.11
C ASP A 381 33.51 -0.04 -20.07
N GLY A 382 34.22 -1.17 -20.18
CA GLY A 382 33.63 -2.50 -20.00
C GLY A 382 33.08 -2.72 -18.60
N PHE A 383 33.75 -2.24 -17.56
CA PHE A 383 33.22 -2.28 -16.20
C PHE A 383 31.99 -1.38 -16.03
N MET A 384 32.03 -0.15 -16.56
CA MET A 384 30.91 0.79 -16.51
C MET A 384 29.69 0.27 -17.27
N TYR A 385 29.88 -0.57 -18.29
CA TYR A 385 28.80 -1.24 -19.00
C TYR A 385 27.92 -2.08 -18.07
N ASN A 386 28.45 -2.66 -16.98
CA ASN A 386 27.64 -3.42 -16.02
C ASN A 386 26.54 -2.55 -15.35
N PHE A 387 26.73 -1.22 -15.29
CA PHE A 387 25.88 -0.28 -14.56
C PHE A 387 25.08 0.67 -15.46
N THR A 388 25.55 0.87 -16.69
CA THR A 388 25.02 1.90 -17.61
C THR A 388 24.25 1.32 -18.78
N ASN A 389 24.35 0.01 -19.02
CA ASN A 389 23.65 -0.59 -20.15
C ASN A 389 22.12 -0.53 -19.97
N THR A 390 21.43 -0.28 -21.07
CA THR A 390 19.96 -0.23 -21.16
C THR A 390 19.41 -1.47 -21.85
N VAL A 391 20.18 -2.56 -21.91
CA VAL A 391 19.73 -3.85 -22.44
C VAL A 391 19.05 -4.60 -21.29
N TYR A 392 17.90 -5.22 -21.57
CA TYR A 392 17.07 -5.90 -20.56
C TYR A 392 17.03 -7.42 -20.77
N ASP A 393 18.10 -8.00 -21.31
CA ASP A 393 18.26 -9.45 -21.56
C ASP A 393 18.79 -10.24 -20.35
N ASP A 394 19.09 -9.54 -19.24
CA ASP A 394 19.52 -10.12 -17.96
C ASP A 394 18.61 -11.26 -17.48
N ALA A 395 19.17 -12.41 -17.10
CA ALA A 395 18.40 -13.59 -16.68
C ALA A 395 17.59 -13.37 -15.38
N GLY A 396 16.52 -14.13 -15.19
CA GLY A 396 15.66 -14.07 -14.01
C GLY A 396 14.99 -12.69 -13.79
N LEU A 397 14.99 -12.20 -12.55
CA LEU A 397 14.35 -10.94 -12.16
C LEU A 397 15.21 -9.69 -12.37
N SER A 398 16.50 -9.86 -12.66
CA SER A 398 17.43 -8.74 -12.79
C SER A 398 16.98 -7.74 -13.86
N GLY A 399 16.63 -8.22 -15.06
CA GLY A 399 16.11 -7.39 -16.14
C GLY A 399 14.78 -6.71 -15.79
N VAL A 400 13.93 -7.37 -15.00
CA VAL A 400 12.64 -6.83 -14.53
C VAL A 400 12.85 -5.67 -13.58
N PHE A 401 13.65 -5.86 -12.52
CA PHE A 401 13.93 -4.80 -11.55
C PHE A 401 14.63 -3.62 -12.20
N LYS A 402 15.56 -3.89 -13.13
CA LYS A 402 16.24 -2.88 -13.92
C LYS A 402 15.25 -2.04 -14.71
N ALA A 403 14.30 -2.69 -15.40
CA ALA A 403 13.26 -2.02 -16.17
C ALA A 403 12.32 -1.19 -15.29
N LEU A 404 11.80 -1.76 -14.19
CA LEU A 404 10.89 -1.08 -13.29
C LEU A 404 11.54 0.16 -12.64
N LEU A 405 12.78 0.03 -12.18
CA LEU A 405 13.52 1.14 -11.58
C LEU A 405 13.87 2.20 -12.63
N ASN A 406 14.33 1.79 -13.82
CA ASN A 406 14.61 2.72 -14.92
C ASN A 406 13.36 3.46 -15.38
N GLY A 407 12.19 2.81 -15.38
CA GLY A 407 10.89 3.41 -15.68
C GLY A 407 10.49 4.54 -14.73
N THR A 408 11.11 4.62 -13.54
CA THR A 408 10.92 5.72 -12.59
C THR A 408 12.06 6.74 -12.59
N SER A 409 13.10 6.51 -13.40
CA SER A 409 14.28 7.36 -13.50
C SER A 409 14.29 8.17 -14.80
N THR A 410 15.13 9.19 -14.86
CA THR A 410 15.35 9.98 -16.08
C THR A 410 16.38 9.31 -16.99
N PRO A 411 16.31 9.47 -18.33
CA PRO A 411 17.22 8.79 -19.26
C PRO A 411 18.72 9.07 -19.02
N ASP A 412 19.05 10.25 -18.49
CA ASP A 412 20.40 10.68 -18.12
C ASP A 412 20.93 10.02 -16.83
N LYS A 413 20.05 9.38 -16.04
CA LYS A 413 20.38 8.71 -14.78
C LYS A 413 19.67 7.36 -14.68
N PRO A 414 20.20 6.29 -15.31
CA PRO A 414 19.61 4.96 -15.29
C PRO A 414 19.81 4.28 -13.93
N ILE A 415 19.14 4.79 -12.88
CA ILE A 415 19.29 4.35 -11.49
C ILE A 415 19.02 2.85 -11.35
N GLY A 416 18.08 2.30 -12.12
CA GLY A 416 17.80 0.87 -12.14
C GLY A 416 18.97 0.03 -12.63
N SER A 417 19.60 0.43 -13.74
CA SER A 417 20.81 -0.24 -14.25
C SER A 417 21.96 -0.16 -13.25
N MET A 418 22.15 0.99 -12.60
CA MET A 418 23.21 1.17 -11.61
C MET A 418 22.99 0.30 -10.36
N LEU A 419 21.78 0.30 -9.81
CA LEU A 419 21.45 -0.45 -8.60
C LEU A 419 21.48 -1.96 -8.86
N VAL A 420 20.83 -2.42 -9.93
CA VAL A 420 20.76 -3.85 -10.25
C VAL A 420 22.13 -4.39 -10.65
N GLY A 421 22.90 -3.66 -11.46
CA GLY A 421 24.27 -4.03 -11.81
C GLY A 421 25.18 -4.09 -10.58
N GLY A 422 25.06 -3.13 -9.66
CA GLY A 422 25.78 -3.11 -8.39
C GLY A 422 25.44 -4.28 -7.46
N LEU A 423 24.15 -4.48 -7.19
CA LEU A 423 23.70 -5.60 -6.36
C LEU A 423 24.02 -6.95 -7.00
N GLY A 424 23.95 -7.05 -8.33
CA GLY A 424 24.33 -8.22 -9.08
C GLY A 424 25.81 -8.56 -8.96
N LEU A 425 26.70 -7.58 -9.11
CA LEU A 425 28.15 -7.75 -8.96
C LEU A 425 28.55 -8.10 -7.53
N VAL A 426 28.00 -7.39 -6.55
CA VAL A 426 28.31 -7.60 -5.14
C VAL A 426 27.82 -8.97 -4.67
N SER A 427 26.58 -9.34 -4.99
CA SER A 427 26.02 -10.63 -4.60
C SER A 427 26.73 -11.82 -5.26
N SER A 428 27.24 -11.67 -6.49
CA SER A 428 28.02 -12.72 -7.14
C SER A 428 29.46 -12.84 -6.60
N ASN A 429 29.90 -11.92 -5.74
CA ASN A 429 31.27 -11.78 -5.23
C ASN A 429 32.32 -11.76 -6.36
N ASN A 430 31.96 -11.20 -7.53
CA ASN A 430 32.88 -11.08 -8.65
C ASN A 430 33.92 -10.02 -8.34
N ASN A 431 35.21 -10.35 -8.46
CA ASN A 431 36.27 -9.36 -8.29
C ASN A 431 36.06 -8.17 -9.24
N ILE A 432 36.20 -6.95 -8.70
CA ILE A 432 36.20 -5.71 -9.48
C ILE A 432 37.53 -5.57 -10.23
N VAL A 433 38.64 -6.03 -9.64
CA VAL A 433 39.96 -6.06 -10.26
C VAL A 433 40.64 -7.43 -10.04
N GLY A 434 41.54 -7.83 -10.93
CA GLY A 434 42.41 -8.98 -10.70
C GLY A 434 43.40 -8.76 -9.54
N LYS A 435 43.86 -9.84 -8.90
CA LYS A 435 44.83 -9.78 -7.79
C LYS A 435 46.11 -9.00 -8.14
N LEU A 436 46.63 -9.22 -9.35
CA LEU A 436 47.85 -8.55 -9.82
C LEU A 436 47.61 -7.05 -10.10
N SER A 437 46.41 -6.68 -10.54
CA SER A 437 46.08 -5.31 -10.90
C SER A 437 45.61 -4.47 -9.73
N GLU A 438 45.16 -5.08 -8.62
CA GLU A 438 44.82 -4.36 -7.40
C GLU A 438 45.99 -3.52 -6.88
N VAL A 439 47.20 -4.05 -6.88
CA VAL A 439 48.41 -3.36 -6.37
C VAL A 439 48.64 -2.03 -7.08
N ILE A 440 48.32 -1.96 -8.36
CA ILE A 440 48.56 -0.78 -9.21
C ILE A 440 47.32 0.13 -9.21
N LEU A 441 46.12 -0.46 -9.31
CA LEU A 441 44.89 0.31 -9.47
C LEU A 441 44.37 0.89 -8.17
N LYS A 442 44.59 0.23 -7.02
CA LYS A 442 44.14 0.73 -5.72
C LYS A 442 44.70 2.14 -5.42
N PRO A 443 46.02 2.41 -5.56
CA PRO A 443 46.56 3.77 -5.41
C PRO A 443 45.97 4.77 -6.41
N LEU A 444 45.79 4.36 -7.67
CA LEU A 444 45.27 5.24 -8.74
C LEU A 444 43.82 5.64 -8.47
N ILE A 445 42.95 4.67 -8.15
CA ILE A 445 41.54 4.91 -7.80
C ILE A 445 41.45 5.78 -6.54
N THR A 446 42.27 5.50 -5.53
CA THR A 446 42.31 6.30 -4.29
C THR A 446 42.69 7.76 -4.56
N THR A 447 43.70 8.00 -5.39
CA THR A 447 44.12 9.35 -5.78
C THR A 447 43.05 10.05 -6.59
N ALA A 448 42.40 9.36 -7.53
CA ALA A 448 41.29 9.90 -8.32
C ALA A 448 40.11 10.32 -7.43
N LEU A 449 39.74 9.52 -6.42
CA LEU A 449 38.69 9.85 -5.46
C LEU A 449 39.03 11.10 -4.63
N LYS A 450 40.28 11.22 -4.17
CA LYS A 450 40.75 12.42 -3.45
C LYS A 450 40.72 13.66 -4.34
N ALA A 451 41.16 13.55 -5.59
CA ALA A 451 41.10 14.64 -6.55
C ALA A 451 39.65 15.04 -6.86
N ALA A 452 38.76 14.07 -7.07
CA ALA A 452 37.33 14.32 -7.28
C ALA A 452 36.67 15.03 -6.09
N ALA A 453 37.08 14.70 -4.86
CA ALA A 453 36.64 15.40 -3.65
C ALA A 453 37.16 16.85 -3.59
N ALA A 454 38.46 17.04 -3.88
CA ALA A 454 39.07 18.38 -3.91
C ALA A 454 38.47 19.28 -4.99
N LEU A 455 38.04 18.71 -6.12
CA LEU A 455 37.35 19.39 -7.21
C LEU A 455 35.84 19.55 -6.96
N GLY A 456 35.31 19.08 -5.82
CA GLY A 456 33.89 19.17 -5.48
C GLY A 456 32.97 18.28 -6.33
N THR A 457 33.51 17.37 -7.13
CA THR A 457 32.74 16.43 -7.97
C THR A 457 32.00 15.39 -7.11
N ILE A 458 32.63 14.99 -6.00
CA ILE A 458 32.00 14.19 -4.95
C ILE A 458 32.28 14.86 -3.60
N ASN A 459 31.43 14.63 -2.60
CA ASN A 459 31.73 15.14 -1.26
C ASN A 459 32.85 14.31 -0.60
N GLU A 460 33.60 14.94 0.32
CA GLU A 460 34.74 14.32 0.99
C GLU A 460 34.35 13.07 1.80
N LYS A 461 33.16 13.07 2.43
CA LYS A 461 32.64 11.94 3.20
C LYS A 461 32.46 10.69 2.32
N THR A 462 31.91 10.86 1.13
CA THR A 462 31.72 9.79 0.14
C THR A 462 33.06 9.29 -0.38
N ALA A 463 34.00 10.18 -0.69
CA ALA A 463 35.35 9.79 -1.11
C ALA A 463 36.06 8.97 -0.02
N ASN A 464 36.02 9.43 1.23
CA ASN A 464 36.63 8.74 2.37
C ASN A 464 35.97 7.38 2.63
N LEU A 465 34.65 7.28 2.50
CA LEU A 465 33.95 5.99 2.59
C LEU A 465 34.42 5.02 1.52
N LEU A 466 34.48 5.44 0.26
CA LEU A 466 34.92 4.57 -0.85
C LEU A 466 36.38 4.13 -0.68
N ILE A 467 37.26 5.03 -0.26
CA ILE A 467 38.66 4.71 0.03
C ILE A 467 38.77 3.70 1.18
N ASP A 468 37.98 3.86 2.25
CA ASP A 468 37.93 2.90 3.35
C ASP A 468 37.49 1.49 2.88
N LEU A 469 36.48 1.41 2.01
CA LEU A 469 36.04 0.13 1.42
C LEU A 469 37.12 -0.50 0.53
N ILE A 470 37.80 0.29 -0.28
CA ILE A 470 38.95 -0.15 -1.09
C ILE A 470 40.07 -0.67 -0.20
N ASN A 471 40.35 0.02 0.91
CA ASN A 471 41.37 -0.40 1.86
C ASN A 471 41.03 -1.73 2.54
N LYS A 472 39.75 -2.00 2.75
CA LYS A 472 39.22 -3.26 3.28
C LYS A 472 39.13 -4.39 2.26
N GLY A 473 39.48 -4.14 1.00
CA GLY A 473 39.57 -5.17 -0.04
C GLY A 473 38.29 -5.37 -0.85
N VAL A 474 37.39 -4.38 -0.92
CA VAL A 474 36.14 -4.49 -1.71
C VAL A 474 36.39 -4.78 -3.18
N LEU A 475 37.58 -4.46 -3.70
CA LEU A 475 37.97 -4.70 -5.08
C LEU A 475 38.19 -6.18 -5.41
N LEU A 476 38.62 -6.99 -4.43
CA LEU A 476 38.82 -8.43 -4.58
C LEU A 476 37.70 -9.27 -4.00
N LYS A 477 37.06 -8.78 -2.93
CA LYS A 477 36.01 -9.50 -2.21
C LYS A 477 34.83 -8.58 -1.92
N PRO A 478 34.06 -8.17 -2.95
CA PRO A 478 32.99 -7.21 -2.76
C PRO A 478 31.93 -7.66 -1.77
N TRP A 479 31.59 -8.96 -1.75
CA TRP A 479 30.58 -9.50 -0.84
C TRP A 479 31.04 -9.40 0.60
N ASP A 480 32.20 -9.96 0.93
CA ASP A 480 32.72 -10.05 2.31
C ASP A 480 32.78 -8.66 2.95
N VAL A 481 33.29 -7.66 2.22
CA VAL A 481 33.35 -6.28 2.71
C VAL A 481 31.95 -5.67 2.85
N THR A 482 31.04 -5.93 1.92
CA THR A 482 29.66 -5.40 1.98
C THR A 482 28.88 -6.00 3.15
N TRP A 483 29.03 -7.31 3.37
CA TRP A 483 28.45 -8.02 4.50
C TRP A 483 28.93 -7.42 5.82
N ASP A 484 30.24 -7.37 6.04
CA ASP A 484 30.82 -6.96 7.32
C ASP A 484 30.60 -5.47 7.64
N LYS A 485 30.56 -4.60 6.62
CA LYS A 485 30.51 -3.14 6.82
C LYS A 485 29.14 -2.53 6.70
N PHE A 486 28.24 -3.13 5.93
CA PHE A 486 26.92 -2.56 5.68
C PHE A 486 25.80 -3.48 6.12
N LEU A 487 25.75 -4.70 5.59
CA LEU A 487 24.56 -5.55 5.77
C LEU A 487 24.47 -6.12 7.18
N LYS A 488 25.56 -6.64 7.76
CA LYS A 488 25.57 -7.18 9.12
C LYS A 488 25.26 -6.10 10.18
N PRO A 489 25.88 -4.90 10.15
CA PRO A 489 25.46 -3.81 11.03
C PRO A 489 24.01 -3.39 10.80
N PHE A 490 23.54 -3.37 9.55
CA PHE A 490 22.17 -2.98 9.22
C PHE A 490 21.13 -3.98 9.74
N THR A 491 21.36 -5.29 9.60
CA THR A 491 20.43 -6.32 10.10
C THR A 491 20.39 -6.38 11.62
N ASN A 492 21.48 -6.00 12.28
CA ASN A 492 21.59 -5.89 13.74
C ASN A 492 21.18 -4.51 14.27
N LYS A 493 20.97 -3.51 13.40
CA LYS A 493 20.60 -2.17 13.84
C LYS A 493 19.18 -2.20 14.38
N GLU A 494 18.99 -1.63 15.56
CA GLU A 494 17.67 -1.39 16.10
C GLU A 494 16.91 -0.44 15.18
N LEU A 495 15.68 -0.83 14.83
CA LEU A 495 14.86 -0.10 13.89
C LEU A 495 14.47 1.29 14.44
N ASN A 496 14.42 1.45 15.77
CA ASN A 496 14.32 2.75 16.46
C ASN A 496 14.67 2.60 17.96
N GLU A 497 15.90 2.90 18.37
CA GLU A 497 16.31 2.97 19.79
C GLU A 497 15.36 3.90 20.56
N ASN A 498 14.60 3.37 21.52
CA ASN A 498 13.60 4.10 22.33
C ASN A 498 12.42 4.74 21.56
N GLY A 499 12.15 4.34 20.31
CA GLY A 499 11.08 4.92 19.49
C GLY A 499 10.07 3.92 18.92
N LYS A 500 9.06 4.42 18.20
CA LYS A 500 8.10 3.58 17.47
C LYS A 500 8.48 3.57 15.99
N VAL A 501 8.54 2.38 15.39
CA VAL A 501 8.78 2.21 13.94
C VAL A 501 7.44 2.06 13.26
N ASN A 502 7.18 2.83 12.22
CA ASN A 502 5.96 2.68 11.44
C ASN A 502 6.16 1.67 10.31
N ILE A 503 5.64 0.44 10.46
CA ILE A 503 5.61 -0.57 9.41
C ILE A 503 4.20 -0.62 8.83
N LEU A 504 4.03 -0.19 7.57
CA LEU A 504 2.73 -0.21 6.86
C LEU A 504 1.58 0.48 7.62
N GLY A 505 1.87 1.55 8.37
CA GLY A 505 0.88 2.26 9.18
C GLY A 505 0.81 1.81 10.65
N PHE A 506 1.60 0.82 11.08
CA PHE A 506 1.62 0.31 12.45
C PHE A 506 2.81 0.84 13.24
N PRO A 507 2.58 1.54 14.36
CA PRO A 507 3.65 1.91 15.28
C PRO A 507 4.07 0.68 16.09
N VAL A 508 5.15 0.02 15.67
CA VAL A 508 5.81 -1.06 16.40
C VAL A 508 6.75 -0.45 17.44
N SER A 509 6.45 -0.65 18.73
CA SER A 509 7.25 -0.19 19.86
C SER A 509 8.16 -1.30 20.38
N GLY A 510 9.46 -1.05 20.51
CA GLY A 510 10.43 -1.97 21.10
C GLY A 510 11.76 -1.96 20.36
N ASP A 511 12.79 -2.53 20.98
CA ASP A 511 14.16 -2.63 20.45
C ASP A 511 14.25 -3.74 19.40
N TYR A 512 13.42 -3.63 18.35
CA TYR A 512 13.38 -4.62 17.27
C TYR A 512 14.49 -4.36 16.27
N THR A 513 15.25 -5.40 15.96
CA THR A 513 16.08 -5.47 14.76
C THR A 513 15.27 -6.16 13.66
N ILE A 514 15.78 -6.15 12.41
CA ILE A 514 15.13 -6.91 11.33
C ILE A 514 15.05 -8.40 11.67
N LYS A 515 16.10 -8.93 12.32
CA LYS A 515 16.18 -10.32 12.78
C LYS A 515 15.06 -10.63 13.78
N THR A 516 14.96 -9.87 14.88
CA THR A 516 13.97 -10.15 15.92
C THR A 516 12.53 -9.94 15.44
N LEU A 517 12.31 -9.05 14.49
CA LEU A 517 11.00 -8.90 13.83
C LEU A 517 10.63 -10.15 13.03
N LEU A 518 11.55 -10.69 12.21
CA LEU A 518 11.31 -11.89 11.40
C LEU A 518 11.13 -13.14 12.26
N THR A 519 11.88 -13.27 13.36
CA THR A 519 11.71 -14.37 14.32
C THR A 519 10.33 -14.30 14.96
N ARG A 520 9.91 -13.12 15.42
CA ARG A 520 8.57 -12.94 15.98
C ARG A 520 7.46 -13.25 14.96
N LEU A 521 7.61 -12.80 13.71
CA LEU A 521 6.66 -13.12 12.65
C LEU A 521 6.61 -14.62 12.38
N THR A 522 7.75 -15.30 12.44
CA THR A 522 7.83 -16.75 12.32
C THR A 522 7.05 -17.41 13.44
N ASP A 523 7.33 -17.08 14.70
CA ASP A 523 6.65 -17.63 15.88
C ASP A 523 5.12 -17.49 15.74
N LEU A 524 4.65 -16.27 15.40
CA LEU A 524 3.22 -15.96 15.21
C LEU A 524 2.55 -16.73 14.06
N THR A 525 3.31 -17.34 13.16
CA THR A 525 2.81 -18.14 12.04
C THR A 525 3.05 -19.64 12.20
N THR A 526 3.78 -20.05 13.24
CA THR A 526 4.13 -21.46 13.49
C THR A 526 3.44 -22.09 14.69
N GLU A 527 2.85 -21.30 15.60
CA GLU A 527 2.26 -21.78 16.87
C GLU A 527 1.26 -22.94 16.75
N ASP A 528 0.47 -23.05 15.66
CA ASP A 528 -0.67 -23.97 15.59
C ASP A 528 -0.61 -25.05 14.48
N ASP A 529 0.53 -25.20 13.78
CA ASP A 529 0.68 -26.07 12.57
C ASP A 529 -0.34 -25.83 11.44
N GLN A 530 -1.18 -24.80 11.56
CA GLN A 530 -2.16 -24.44 10.55
C GLN A 530 -1.47 -23.88 9.29
N PRO A 531 -2.06 -24.11 8.10
CA PRO A 531 -1.53 -23.54 6.87
C PRO A 531 -1.74 -22.02 6.84
N LEU A 532 -0.75 -21.31 6.31
CA LEU A 532 -0.88 -19.91 5.92
C LEU A 532 -0.31 -19.76 4.51
N LYS A 533 -1.22 -19.91 3.53
CA LYS A 533 -0.90 -19.93 2.11
C LYS A 533 -2.03 -19.33 1.27
N ILE A 534 -1.73 -19.09 0.01
CA ILE A 534 -2.70 -18.73 -1.02
C ILE A 534 -2.56 -19.76 -2.14
N ASP A 535 -3.51 -20.69 -2.26
CA ASP A 535 -3.59 -21.61 -3.41
C ASP A 535 -4.34 -20.92 -4.55
N PHE A 536 -3.62 -20.52 -5.59
CA PHE A 536 -4.20 -19.79 -6.71
C PHE A 536 -5.14 -20.67 -7.57
N ASN A 537 -5.06 -22.00 -7.46
CA ASN A 537 -6.07 -22.89 -8.07
C ASN A 537 -7.40 -22.77 -7.33
N ASN A 538 -7.38 -22.74 -5.99
CA ASN A 538 -8.60 -22.54 -5.20
C ASN A 538 -9.21 -21.17 -5.49
N VAL A 539 -8.40 -20.10 -5.58
CA VAL A 539 -8.89 -18.75 -5.94
C VAL A 539 -9.44 -18.72 -7.37
N SER A 540 -8.75 -19.31 -8.34
CA SER A 540 -9.23 -19.41 -9.72
C SER A 540 -10.57 -20.15 -9.82
N ASN A 541 -10.69 -21.28 -9.12
CA ASN A 541 -11.91 -22.06 -9.10
C ASN A 541 -13.06 -21.30 -8.42
N LEU A 542 -12.80 -20.60 -7.30
CA LEU A 542 -13.78 -19.71 -6.66
C LEU A 542 -14.33 -18.69 -7.68
N VAL A 543 -13.44 -18.01 -8.41
CA VAL A 543 -13.81 -17.03 -9.44
C VAL A 543 -14.64 -17.71 -10.53
N ASN A 544 -14.23 -18.88 -11.03
CA ASN A 544 -15.00 -19.63 -12.04
C ASN A 544 -16.43 -19.97 -11.58
N GLN A 545 -16.66 -20.19 -10.29
CA GLN A 545 -18.02 -20.45 -9.77
C GLN A 545 -18.94 -19.24 -9.83
N LEU A 546 -18.42 -18.03 -10.08
CA LEU A 546 -19.23 -16.83 -10.30
C LEU A 546 -19.91 -16.80 -11.68
N GLN A 547 -19.53 -17.68 -12.61
CA GLN A 547 -20.15 -17.73 -13.94
C GLN A 547 -21.65 -18.00 -13.84
N GLY A 548 -22.46 -17.15 -14.48
CA GLY A 548 -23.91 -17.20 -14.45
C GLY A 548 -24.55 -16.78 -13.11
N VAL A 549 -23.78 -16.40 -12.09
CA VAL A 549 -24.32 -15.95 -10.79
C VAL A 549 -25.12 -14.67 -10.96
N VAL A 550 -24.61 -13.69 -11.73
CA VAL A 550 -25.32 -12.43 -11.97
C VAL A 550 -26.65 -12.67 -12.70
N LYS A 551 -26.63 -13.54 -13.72
CA LYS A 551 -27.85 -13.95 -14.44
C LYS A 551 -28.88 -14.59 -13.50
N VAL A 552 -28.45 -15.52 -12.64
CA VAL A 552 -29.34 -16.12 -11.63
C VAL A 552 -29.85 -15.07 -10.66
N ALA A 553 -29.01 -14.15 -10.20
CA ALA A 553 -29.41 -13.06 -9.29
C ALA A 553 -30.46 -12.13 -9.91
N GLN A 554 -30.40 -11.88 -11.22
CA GLN A 554 -31.36 -11.03 -11.94
C GLN A 554 -32.65 -11.78 -12.28
N GLU A 555 -32.55 -13.01 -12.79
CA GLU A 555 -33.70 -13.76 -13.33
C GLU A 555 -34.44 -14.56 -12.26
N ASN A 556 -33.71 -15.17 -11.32
CA ASN A 556 -34.26 -16.03 -10.26
C ASN A 556 -33.44 -15.89 -8.96
N PRO A 557 -33.54 -14.74 -8.25
CA PRO A 557 -32.76 -14.49 -7.02
C PRO A 557 -32.85 -15.62 -5.99
N LYS A 558 -33.99 -16.34 -5.94
CA LYS A 558 -34.23 -17.48 -5.03
C LYS A 558 -33.28 -18.65 -5.23
N ASP A 559 -32.73 -18.82 -6.43
CA ASP A 559 -31.80 -19.90 -6.75
C ASP A 559 -30.33 -19.48 -6.55
N LEU A 560 -30.07 -18.23 -6.14
CA LEU A 560 -28.72 -17.67 -6.00
C LEU A 560 -27.86 -18.47 -5.03
N LEU A 561 -28.40 -18.84 -3.86
CA LEU A 561 -27.66 -19.60 -2.86
C LEU A 561 -27.37 -21.02 -3.34
N THR A 562 -28.34 -21.66 -4.00
CA THR A 562 -28.13 -22.97 -4.62
C THR A 562 -27.08 -22.90 -5.72
N LYS A 563 -27.08 -21.84 -6.53
CA LYS A 563 -26.06 -21.58 -7.55
C LYS A 563 -24.66 -21.42 -6.94
N LEU A 564 -24.56 -20.78 -5.77
CA LEU A 564 -23.31 -20.64 -5.03
C LEU A 564 -22.91 -21.92 -4.26
N GLY A 565 -23.78 -22.94 -4.24
CA GLY A 565 -23.48 -24.26 -3.70
C GLY A 565 -24.14 -24.62 -2.37
N TYR A 566 -25.08 -23.81 -1.88
CA TYR A 566 -25.84 -24.14 -0.68
C TYR A 566 -26.88 -25.25 -0.97
N ILE A 567 -26.84 -26.32 -0.18
CA ILE A 567 -27.81 -27.42 -0.21
C ILE A 567 -28.70 -27.28 1.02
N ARG A 568 -30.00 -27.06 0.83
CA ARG A 568 -30.97 -27.10 1.93
C ARG A 568 -31.13 -28.55 2.41
N SER A 569 -30.82 -28.84 3.67
CA SER A 569 -31.15 -30.14 4.24
C SER A 569 -32.66 -30.30 4.36
N SER A 570 -33.18 -31.39 3.80
CA SER A 570 -34.50 -31.90 4.15
C SER A 570 -34.48 -32.41 5.60
N ILE A 571 -35.56 -32.17 6.34
CA ILE A 571 -35.72 -32.59 7.74
C ILE A 571 -35.41 -34.10 7.86
N GLY A 572 -34.32 -34.45 8.54
CA GLY A 572 -33.90 -35.84 8.80
C GLY A 572 -32.68 -36.35 8.02
N ASP A 573 -32.06 -35.56 7.14
CA ASP A 573 -30.82 -35.93 6.43
C ASP A 573 -29.60 -35.14 6.96
N ASP A 574 -28.60 -35.83 7.50
CA ASP A 574 -27.26 -35.33 7.87
C ASP A 574 -26.37 -35.08 6.64
N LYS A 575 -26.92 -34.49 5.56
CA LYS A 575 -26.13 -34.24 4.33
C LYS A 575 -25.41 -32.89 4.39
N GLU A 576 -24.23 -32.86 3.79
CA GLU A 576 -23.39 -31.66 3.66
C GLU A 576 -24.19 -30.46 3.12
N PHE A 577 -24.21 -29.36 3.88
CA PHE A 577 -24.89 -28.10 3.51
C PHE A 577 -24.21 -27.34 2.36
N ILE A 578 -22.99 -27.75 1.99
CA ILE A 578 -22.18 -27.11 0.96
C ILE A 578 -21.83 -28.18 -0.08
N LYS A 579 -22.19 -27.92 -1.34
CA LYS A 579 -21.85 -28.77 -2.46
C LYS A 579 -20.33 -28.72 -2.72
N SER A 580 -19.68 -29.89 -2.77
CA SER A 580 -18.27 -29.98 -3.18
C SER A 580 -18.04 -29.37 -4.57
N GLY A 581 -16.95 -28.62 -4.73
CA GLY A 581 -16.59 -27.90 -5.96
C GLY A 581 -17.42 -26.64 -6.24
N SER A 582 -18.19 -26.15 -5.28
CA SER A 582 -18.97 -24.91 -5.39
C SER A 582 -18.23 -23.67 -4.91
N PHE A 583 -18.84 -22.48 -5.07
CA PHE A 583 -18.28 -21.23 -4.58
C PHE A 583 -18.00 -21.30 -3.07
N PHE A 584 -18.97 -21.76 -2.28
CA PHE A 584 -18.80 -21.86 -0.82
C PHE A 584 -17.75 -22.91 -0.40
N ASP A 585 -17.60 -24.00 -1.16
CA ASP A 585 -16.53 -24.99 -0.92
C ASP A 585 -15.13 -24.38 -1.14
N TYR A 586 -14.92 -23.70 -2.28
CA TYR A 586 -13.64 -23.03 -2.54
C TYR A 586 -13.37 -21.88 -1.59
N LEU A 587 -14.39 -21.14 -1.17
CA LEU A 587 -14.26 -20.11 -0.15
C LEU A 587 -13.78 -20.74 1.17
N GLY A 588 -14.40 -21.84 1.60
CA GLY A 588 -13.97 -22.61 2.77
C GLY A 588 -12.53 -23.11 2.67
N LYS A 589 -12.11 -23.60 1.51
CA LYS A 589 -10.71 -24.02 1.26
C LYS A 589 -9.72 -22.87 1.39
N ILE A 590 -9.99 -21.71 0.77
CA ILE A 590 -9.14 -20.52 0.87
C ILE A 590 -9.04 -20.05 2.33
N LEU A 591 -10.14 -20.05 3.06
CA LEU A 591 -10.15 -19.66 4.46
C LEU A 591 -9.35 -20.63 5.33
N ASN A 592 -9.50 -21.94 5.09
CA ASN A 592 -8.69 -22.96 5.73
C ASN A 592 -7.19 -22.74 5.45
N ASP A 593 -6.83 -22.41 4.21
CA ASP A 593 -5.45 -22.09 3.79
C ASP A 593 -4.87 -20.87 4.53
N THR A 594 -5.70 -20.04 5.17
CA THR A 594 -5.29 -18.81 5.87
C THR A 594 -5.33 -18.92 7.41
N LYS A 595 -5.68 -20.08 7.98
CA LYS A 595 -5.82 -20.27 9.44
C LYS A 595 -4.55 -19.96 10.24
N GLY A 596 -3.38 -20.22 9.67
CA GLY A 596 -2.08 -19.90 10.29
C GLY A 596 -1.78 -18.41 10.47
N SER A 597 -2.69 -17.52 10.03
CA SER A 597 -2.60 -16.08 10.32
C SER A 597 -3.23 -15.67 11.66
N ASN A 598 -3.88 -16.57 12.40
CA ASN A 598 -4.55 -16.25 13.67
C ASN A 598 -3.61 -15.57 14.69
N GLY A 599 -2.37 -16.06 14.83
CA GLY A 599 -1.35 -15.44 15.69
C GLY A 599 -1.01 -14.02 15.23
N LEU A 600 -0.79 -13.82 13.93
CA LEU A 600 -0.56 -12.49 13.32
C LEU A 600 -1.71 -11.52 13.59
N PHE A 601 -2.95 -11.95 13.35
CA PHE A 601 -4.13 -11.10 13.54
C PHE A 601 -4.41 -10.81 15.02
N THR A 602 -4.12 -11.74 15.93
CA THR A 602 -4.20 -11.51 17.37
C THR A 602 -3.20 -10.43 17.81
N ALA A 603 -1.94 -10.52 17.34
CA ALA A 603 -0.93 -9.50 17.60
C ALA A 603 -1.32 -8.13 17.01
N LEU A 604 -1.87 -8.11 15.78
CA LEU A 604 -2.38 -6.90 15.14
C LEU A 604 -3.58 -6.31 15.87
N ASN A 605 -4.49 -7.14 16.39
CA ASN A 605 -5.66 -6.70 17.16
C ASN A 605 -5.21 -6.02 18.47
N ASN A 606 -4.25 -6.60 19.18
CA ASN A 606 -3.67 -5.97 20.37
C ASN A 606 -3.06 -4.59 20.06
N LYS A 607 -2.32 -4.46 18.95
CA LYS A 607 -1.79 -3.16 18.51
C LYS A 607 -2.85 -2.18 18.01
N THR A 608 -3.92 -2.68 17.40
CA THR A 608 -5.08 -1.87 17.02
C THR A 608 -5.78 -1.31 18.24
N LYS A 609 -5.93 -2.10 19.30
CA LYS A 609 -6.50 -1.64 20.57
C LYS A 609 -5.64 -0.55 21.21
N GLU A 610 -4.32 -0.78 21.32
CA GLU A 610 -3.38 0.25 21.80
C GLU A 610 -3.49 1.55 20.98
N PHE A 611 -3.60 1.43 19.65
CA PHE A 611 -3.77 2.59 18.77
C PHE A 611 -5.08 3.33 19.06
N LYS A 612 -6.21 2.63 19.11
CA LYS A 612 -7.53 3.21 19.41
C LYS A 612 -7.53 3.91 20.77
N ASP A 613 -6.95 3.29 21.79
CA ASP A 613 -6.85 3.86 23.13
C ASP A 613 -6.02 5.17 23.12
N MET A 614 -4.92 5.21 22.35
CA MET A 614 -4.14 6.44 22.15
C MET A 614 -4.93 7.53 21.41
N GLN A 615 -5.70 7.18 20.37
CA GLN A 615 -6.49 8.16 19.62
C GLN A 615 -7.66 8.72 20.45
N GLU A 616 -8.31 7.87 21.24
CA GLU A 616 -9.38 8.27 22.15
C GLU A 616 -8.83 9.16 23.27
N THR A 617 -7.65 8.83 23.82
CA THR A 617 -6.96 9.67 24.80
C THR A 617 -6.64 11.06 24.23
N LEU A 618 -6.14 11.12 22.99
CA LEU A 618 -5.88 12.38 22.31
C LEU A 618 -7.18 13.18 22.11
N LYS A 619 -8.25 12.53 21.63
CA LYS A 619 -9.56 13.15 21.46
C LYS A 619 -10.11 13.72 22.77
N GLN A 620 -10.02 12.96 23.86
CA GLN A 620 -10.43 13.42 25.19
C GLN A 620 -9.57 14.57 25.70
N LYS A 621 -8.25 14.53 25.45
CA LYS A 621 -7.34 15.64 25.80
C LYS A 621 -7.71 16.92 25.04
N MET A 622 -7.95 16.81 23.72
CA MET A 622 -8.34 17.95 22.90
C MET A 622 -9.70 18.52 23.35
N GLN A 623 -10.68 17.66 23.64
CA GLN A 623 -12.00 18.09 24.13
C GLN A 623 -11.86 18.81 25.47
N LYS A 624 -11.11 18.25 26.42
CA LYS A 624 -10.86 18.89 27.73
C LYS A 624 -10.19 20.26 27.59
N GLN A 625 -9.23 20.40 26.69
CA GLN A 625 -8.56 21.67 26.43
C GLN A 625 -9.46 22.67 25.70
N PHE A 626 -10.31 22.21 24.78
CA PHE A 626 -11.32 23.06 24.15
C PHE A 626 -12.34 23.58 25.17
N ASP A 627 -12.83 22.70 26.04
CA ASP A 627 -13.81 23.04 27.08
C ASP A 627 -13.22 23.97 28.16
N SER A 628 -11.90 23.90 28.42
CA SER A 628 -11.24 24.78 29.39
C SER A 628 -10.97 26.19 28.87
N ILE A 629 -11.10 26.45 27.57
CA ILE A 629 -10.85 27.77 27.00
C ILE A 629 -12.05 28.68 27.27
N GLU A 630 -11.80 29.77 27.99
CA GLU A 630 -12.76 30.83 28.24
C GLU A 630 -12.44 32.05 27.37
N VAL A 631 -13.48 32.59 26.73
CA VAL A 631 -13.42 33.89 26.06
C VAL A 631 -13.85 34.92 27.09
N SER A 632 -12.88 35.67 27.58
CA SER A 632 -13.04 36.65 28.65
C SER A 632 -13.61 37.99 28.18
N ASN A 633 -13.43 38.31 26.91
CA ASN A 633 -14.01 39.48 26.27
C ASN A 633 -14.27 39.21 24.79
N GLU A 634 -15.35 39.77 24.26
CA GLU A 634 -15.71 39.72 22.84
C GLU A 634 -16.16 41.11 22.39
N LYS A 635 -15.67 41.55 21.23
CA LYS A 635 -15.95 42.87 20.69
C LYS A 635 -16.13 42.80 19.18
N GLN A 636 -17.28 43.26 18.71
CA GLN A 636 -17.45 43.59 17.30
C GLN A 636 -16.82 44.97 17.05
N ILE A 637 -15.77 45.02 16.23
CA ILE A 637 -15.07 46.27 15.90
C ILE A 637 -15.86 47.03 14.84
N ASP A 638 -16.37 46.31 13.83
CA ASP A 638 -17.24 46.80 12.78
C ASP A 638 -18.07 45.64 12.17
N ASP A 639 -18.80 45.86 11.09
CA ASP A 639 -19.66 44.86 10.43
C ASP A 639 -18.92 43.59 9.99
N ASN A 640 -17.60 43.66 9.82
CA ASN A 640 -16.77 42.60 9.25
C ASN A 640 -15.65 42.12 10.20
N ASN A 641 -15.33 42.85 11.27
CA ASN A 641 -14.20 42.57 12.15
C ASN A 641 -14.65 42.25 13.59
N PHE A 642 -14.19 41.11 14.09
CA PHE A 642 -14.54 40.58 15.42
C PHE A 642 -13.27 40.29 16.20
N GLU A 643 -13.26 40.65 17.49
CA GLU A 643 -12.13 40.46 18.40
C GLU A 643 -12.54 39.62 19.61
N TYR A 644 -11.71 38.65 19.96
CA TYR A 644 -11.92 37.70 21.07
C TYR A 644 -10.68 37.64 21.95
N VAL A 645 -10.84 37.89 23.25
CA VAL A 645 -9.76 37.75 24.25
C VAL A 645 -9.89 36.42 24.95
N ILE A 646 -8.96 35.52 24.66
CA ILE A 646 -8.86 34.21 25.31
C ILE A 646 -7.92 34.32 26.51
N ASN A 647 -8.41 33.88 27.67
CA ASN A 647 -7.62 33.83 28.89
C ASN A 647 -7.56 32.38 29.38
N ASP A 648 -6.39 31.75 29.26
CA ASP A 648 -6.16 30.38 29.70
C ASP A 648 -5.18 30.34 30.87
N LYS A 649 -5.49 31.06 31.96
CA LYS A 649 -4.79 31.13 33.27
C LYS A 649 -3.30 31.55 33.27
N THR A 650 -2.56 31.30 32.20
CA THR A 650 -1.12 31.51 32.01
C THR A 650 -0.83 32.41 30.82
N THR A 651 -1.77 32.55 29.88
CA THR A 651 -1.60 33.32 28.64
C THR A 651 -2.87 34.09 28.32
N VAL A 652 -2.73 35.34 27.89
CA VAL A 652 -3.82 36.16 27.35
C VAL A 652 -3.54 36.33 25.86
N ALA A 653 -4.42 35.82 25.00
CA ALA A 653 -4.29 35.94 23.56
C ALA A 653 -5.49 36.69 23.00
N THR A 654 -5.23 37.67 22.13
CA THR A 654 -6.25 38.39 21.38
C THR A 654 -6.34 37.83 19.97
N ILE A 655 -7.50 37.31 19.59
CA ILE A 655 -7.78 36.79 18.27
C ILE A 655 -8.69 37.74 17.53
N THR A 656 -8.26 38.16 16.33
CA THR A 656 -9.08 38.96 15.43
C THR A 656 -9.49 38.11 14.23
N ILE A 657 -10.79 38.10 13.92
CA ILE A 657 -11.37 37.40 12.77
C ILE A 657 -12.05 38.42 11.86
N THR A 658 -11.68 38.42 10.58
CA THR A 658 -12.28 39.29 9.56
C THR A 658 -13.11 38.45 8.58
N ILE A 659 -14.39 38.80 8.40
CA ILE A 659 -15.30 38.18 7.43
C ILE A 659 -15.55 39.08 6.22
N LYS A 660 -15.82 38.49 5.06
CA LYS A 660 -16.20 39.19 3.83
C LYS A 660 -17.32 38.45 3.11
N VAL A 661 -18.13 39.18 2.34
CA VAL A 661 -19.20 38.58 1.53
C VAL A 661 -18.62 37.98 0.23
N VAL A 662 -18.89 36.70 0.00
CA VAL A 662 -18.54 35.93 -1.20
C VAL A 662 -19.80 35.22 -1.70
N LYS A 663 -20.30 35.62 -2.88
CA LYS A 663 -21.52 35.06 -3.51
C LYS A 663 -22.71 34.95 -2.54
N ASN A 664 -23.03 36.07 -1.88
CA ASN A 664 -24.17 36.24 -0.97
C ASN A 664 -24.08 35.46 0.37
N LYS A 665 -22.89 34.96 0.73
CA LYS A 665 -22.58 34.37 2.04
C LYS A 665 -21.32 34.99 2.62
N TYR A 666 -21.13 34.94 3.92
CA TYR A 666 -19.89 35.35 4.57
C TYR A 666 -18.82 34.27 4.43
N SER A 667 -17.57 34.70 4.39
CA SER A 667 -16.39 33.84 4.47
C SER A 667 -15.39 34.50 5.39
N ILE A 668 -14.73 33.72 6.25
CA ILE A 668 -13.54 34.18 6.95
C ILE A 668 -12.47 34.49 5.90
N SER A 669 -11.86 35.67 6.02
CA SER A 669 -10.89 36.22 5.08
C SER A 669 -9.55 36.53 5.72
N ALA A 670 -9.49 36.73 7.03
CA ALA A 670 -8.27 36.82 7.80
C ALA A 670 -8.49 36.31 9.23
N MET A 671 -7.45 35.72 9.83
CA MET A 671 -7.40 35.39 11.25
C MET A 671 -5.99 35.68 11.78
N SER A 672 -5.90 36.40 12.89
CA SER A 672 -4.62 36.73 13.51
C SER A 672 -4.69 36.55 15.02
N ILE A 673 -3.58 36.10 15.61
CA ILE A 673 -3.39 35.97 17.06
C ILE A 673 -2.29 36.94 17.53
N LYS A 674 -2.56 37.64 18.64
CA LYS A 674 -1.59 38.48 19.34
C LYS A 674 -1.54 38.04 20.81
N ASN A 675 -0.38 37.54 21.24
CA ASN A 675 -0.12 37.16 22.63
C ASN A 675 0.36 38.34 23.47
#